data_AF-A0A329QGS0-F1
#
_entry.id   AF-A0A329QGS0-F1
#
_cell.length_a   1.000
_cell.length_b   1.000
_cell.length_c   1.000
_cell.angle_alpha   90.00
_cell.angle_beta   90.00
_cell.angle_gamma   90.00
#
_symmetry.space_group_name_H-M   'P 1'
#
loop_
_entity.id
_entity.type
_entity.pdbx_description
1 polymer ?
#
loop_
_entity_poly.entity_id
_entity_poly.type
_entity_poly.pdbx_seq_one_letter_code
_entity_poly.pdbx_strand_id
1 'polypeptide(L)'
;MRKFILIITIIPLFICLLLFNVNMVFASSVEDDFEYGDNDIGVVTDYYYPGGVTIYGDSNSNRKDLVIPATLGGKPVTTMWLYSFQNKQLTSVDMSSNIKLIAYAAFQNNKLSSVTLSNQLEWIGYYAFSNNNLSSITIPSSVKEIGEDAFSGNNLKTITIFGSDTVLLQNSIPNGTKILGVIPSKTKDYADSNGLAFEEIANQITYDGNRQTSGGVSEDYTGKTTNTFIVKDQGSLEKIGFTFRGWNTEQDGSGTDYSVGGVKTISGDLVLYANWQVVKHEVTFNTNGGSTLSSEMVNYNTKVSEPSAPTKQGYTFDGWYKEAALTNRWDFTNEVVNESTTLYAKWKAEQYAVTFNTNGGSTLSSEMVDYNTKATEPSAPTKQGYTFDGWYKEAALTNRWDFTNEVVNESTTLYAKWKAKQYAVTFNTNGGSTLSSEMVDYNTKATEPSAPTKQGYTFDNWYKEAALTNRWDFTNNLITENTTLYAKWVVKSSSGGGLPQNSLVYFESNGGDLLGNLSVAYNTKLAGLPIPVKNGFTFGGWYKEDALINLWDIATDRVTKDTKLYAKWIANTTPEQPIMTFNDTIDHWANEMIGKLAGQGIITGYPDGSFRPNEFIQRQQVALLFYRAFEFEPTRQAATFFDVDPNNSYYEAILTLQQAGIVDGSSGKFHPISILTRAQMAKIVTLALKLEQDGVSTFQDVPTSHWSYAYIAALAENEIVLGDNGKFRPDEPVTRAEIVAMLYRALNLK
;
A
#
# COMPACT_ATOMS: atom_id res chain seq x y z
N MET A 1 34.67 -22.46 -89.07
CA MET A 1 35.59 -23.61 -89.06
C MET A 1 34.85 -24.81 -88.47
N ARG A 2 34.78 -25.91 -89.24
CA ARG A 2 34.43 -27.35 -88.97
C ARG A 2 33.44 -27.68 -87.83
N LYS A 3 32.19 -28.13 -88.02
CA LYS A 3 31.57 -29.36 -88.63
C LYS A 3 31.91 -30.72 -87.95
N PHE A 4 30.85 -31.57 -87.84
CA PHE A 4 30.68 -33.00 -87.45
C PHE A 4 29.91 -33.16 -86.11
N ILE A 5 28.68 -33.71 -85.96
CA ILE A 5 27.79 -34.69 -86.63
C ILE A 5 28.40 -36.10 -86.83
N LEU A 6 28.09 -37.04 -85.92
CA LEU A 6 27.66 -38.46 -86.08
C LEU A 6 27.65 -39.09 -84.66
N ILE A 7 26.55 -39.53 -84.02
CA ILE A 7 25.61 -40.63 -84.31
C ILE A 7 26.26 -42.05 -84.22
N ILE A 8 25.85 -42.75 -83.15
CA ILE A 8 25.58 -44.20 -82.98
C ILE A 8 26.76 -45.20 -82.94
N THR A 9 26.87 -45.89 -81.79
CA THR A 9 26.74 -47.36 -81.60
C THR A 9 26.65 -47.61 -80.09
N ILE A 10 25.49 -47.95 -79.50
CA ILE A 10 24.97 -49.32 -79.32
C ILE A 10 26.08 -50.33 -79.08
N ILE A 11 26.29 -50.72 -77.80
CA ILE A 11 26.63 -52.10 -77.43
C ILE A 11 25.79 -52.48 -76.20
N PRO A 12 24.79 -53.37 -76.35
CA PRO A 12 24.25 -54.16 -75.26
C PRO A 12 25.05 -55.46 -75.11
N LEU A 13 24.77 -56.17 -74.01
CA LEU A 13 25.06 -57.58 -73.72
C LEU A 13 26.45 -57.96 -73.14
N PHE A 14 26.39 -58.28 -71.84
CA PHE A 14 26.60 -59.62 -71.27
C PHE A 14 27.96 -60.34 -71.41
N ILE A 15 28.36 -60.89 -70.26
CA ILE A 15 29.24 -62.04 -70.01
C ILE A 15 30.75 -61.70 -69.92
N CYS A 16 31.33 -61.80 -68.72
CA CYS A 16 31.83 -63.08 -68.24
C CYS A 16 32.33 -63.01 -66.79
N LEU A 17 31.96 -64.04 -66.02
CA LEU A 17 32.63 -64.52 -64.82
C LEU A 17 34.16 -64.36 -64.94
N LEU A 18 34.79 -63.62 -64.03
CA LEU A 18 36.16 -63.87 -63.58
C LEU A 18 36.37 -63.16 -62.24
N LEU A 19 36.23 -63.98 -61.19
CA LEU A 19 36.89 -63.90 -59.88
C LEU A 19 37.92 -62.77 -59.75
N PHE A 20 37.47 -61.60 -59.29
CA PHE A 20 38.28 -60.77 -58.42
C PHE A 20 37.59 -60.73 -57.06
N ASN A 21 38.04 -61.62 -56.18
CA ASN A 21 37.83 -61.51 -54.74
C ASN A 21 38.50 -60.22 -54.26
N VAL A 22 37.83 -59.09 -54.37
CA VAL A 22 38.03 -58.01 -53.41
C VAL A 22 37.13 -58.37 -52.23
N ASN A 23 37.71 -59.09 -51.26
CA ASN A 23 37.18 -59.13 -49.89
C ASN A 23 37.25 -57.69 -49.37
N MET A 24 36.24 -56.88 -49.68
CA MET A 24 36.02 -55.63 -48.99
C MET A 24 35.35 -56.03 -47.67
N VAL A 25 36.16 -56.15 -46.62
CA VAL A 25 35.69 -56.37 -45.26
C VAL A 25 34.99 -55.09 -44.82
N PHE A 26 33.68 -55.01 -45.00
CA PHE A 26 32.87 -54.08 -44.24
C PHE A 26 32.90 -54.55 -42.79
N ALA A 27 33.13 -53.63 -41.85
CA ALA A 27 32.77 -53.88 -40.46
C ALA A 27 31.23 -54.00 -40.42
N SER A 28 30.72 -55.19 -40.72
CA SER A 28 29.30 -55.50 -40.71
C SER A 28 28.92 -55.84 -39.29
N SER A 29 27.93 -55.12 -38.79
CA SER A 29 27.28 -55.39 -37.50
C SER A 29 25.93 -56.01 -37.76
N VAL A 30 25.53 -56.92 -36.87
CA VAL A 30 24.21 -57.54 -36.88
C VAL A 30 23.47 -57.08 -35.62
N GLU A 31 22.37 -56.36 -35.82
CA GLU A 31 21.44 -55.93 -34.77
C GLU A 31 20.02 -56.17 -35.30
N ASP A 32 19.14 -56.78 -34.50
CA ASP A 32 17.74 -57.09 -34.88
C ASP A 32 17.58 -57.84 -36.23
N ASP A 33 18.48 -58.80 -36.49
CA ASP A 33 18.62 -59.60 -37.72
C ASP A 33 19.10 -58.83 -38.97
N PHE A 34 19.30 -57.51 -38.88
CA PHE A 34 19.75 -56.67 -39.99
C PHE A 34 21.27 -56.70 -40.15
N GLU A 35 21.71 -56.90 -41.39
CA GLU A 35 23.12 -56.74 -41.78
C GLU A 35 23.32 -55.29 -42.26
N TYR A 36 24.11 -54.51 -41.53
CA TYR A 36 24.28 -53.08 -41.81
C TYR A 36 25.73 -52.59 -41.67
N GLY A 37 26.00 -51.39 -42.20
CA GLY A 37 27.27 -50.70 -42.02
C GLY A 37 27.17 -49.20 -42.22
N ASP A 38 28.17 -48.50 -41.69
CA ASP A 38 28.28 -47.05 -41.81
C ASP A 38 28.44 -46.61 -43.26
N ASN A 39 27.78 -45.50 -43.62
CA ASN A 39 27.89 -44.89 -44.95
C ASN A 39 29.30 -44.33 -45.25
N ASP A 40 30.21 -44.31 -44.27
CA ASP A 40 31.52 -43.65 -44.33
C ASP A 40 32.60 -44.44 -45.12
N ILE A 41 32.25 -45.60 -45.68
CA ILE A 41 33.19 -46.44 -46.44
C ILE A 41 32.57 -46.82 -47.79
N GLY A 42 32.88 -46.01 -48.82
CA GLY A 42 32.86 -46.38 -50.25
C GLY A 42 31.63 -47.14 -50.76
N VAL A 43 30.62 -46.40 -51.21
CA VAL A 43 29.43 -46.94 -51.88
C VAL A 43 29.53 -46.69 -53.40
N VAL A 44 29.28 -47.73 -54.20
CA VAL A 44 29.41 -47.78 -55.68
C VAL A 44 28.28 -47.02 -56.42
N THR A 45 27.74 -45.95 -55.82
CA THR A 45 26.70 -45.12 -56.43
C THR A 45 27.03 -43.65 -56.24
N ASP A 46 26.67 -42.78 -57.19
CA ASP A 46 26.93 -41.32 -57.15
C ASP A 46 26.22 -40.56 -55.99
N TYR A 47 25.51 -41.26 -55.11
CA TYR A 47 24.69 -40.70 -54.03
C TYR A 47 25.27 -41.06 -52.66
N TYR A 48 25.71 -40.04 -51.90
CA TYR A 48 26.41 -40.18 -50.62
C TYR A 48 25.67 -39.43 -49.50
N TYR A 49 25.29 -40.15 -48.43
CA TYR A 49 24.60 -39.60 -47.25
C TYR A 49 25.46 -39.80 -45.99
N PRO A 50 26.40 -38.88 -45.68
CA PRO A 50 27.30 -39.05 -44.54
C PRO A 50 26.56 -39.07 -43.20
N GLY A 51 27.10 -39.81 -42.23
CA GLY A 51 26.55 -39.88 -40.87
C GLY A 51 25.33 -40.79 -40.67
N GLY A 52 24.92 -41.54 -41.70
CA GLY A 52 23.89 -42.57 -41.62
C GLY A 52 24.43 -44.00 -41.79
N VAL A 53 23.50 -44.96 -41.74
CA VAL A 53 23.73 -46.39 -41.94
C VAL A 53 23.02 -46.89 -43.19
N THR A 54 23.66 -47.84 -43.87
CA THR A 54 23.14 -48.62 -44.99
C THR A 54 22.80 -50.03 -44.54
N ILE A 55 21.61 -50.53 -44.89
CA ILE A 55 21.24 -51.93 -44.71
C ILE A 55 21.60 -52.72 -45.97
N TYR A 56 22.44 -53.74 -45.80
CA TYR A 56 22.89 -54.65 -46.85
C TYR A 56 21.99 -55.88 -47.00
N GLY A 57 21.27 -56.24 -45.95
CA GLY A 57 20.33 -57.35 -45.99
C GLY A 57 19.71 -57.66 -44.64
N ASP A 58 18.98 -58.77 -44.62
CA ASP A 58 18.30 -59.31 -43.45
C ASP A 58 18.51 -60.83 -43.42
N SER A 59 19.08 -61.27 -42.30
CA SER A 59 19.40 -62.67 -42.02
C SER A 59 18.15 -63.48 -41.66
N ASN A 60 17.03 -62.83 -41.34
CA ASN A 60 15.76 -63.46 -41.05
C ASN A 60 15.01 -63.87 -42.33
N SER A 61 15.32 -65.07 -42.83
CA SER A 61 14.69 -65.64 -44.03
C SER A 61 13.19 -65.97 -43.90
N ASN A 62 12.63 -65.92 -42.69
CA ASN A 62 11.22 -66.22 -42.43
C ASN A 62 10.33 -64.97 -42.39
N ARG A 63 10.92 -63.78 -42.25
CA ARG A 63 10.19 -62.51 -42.17
C ARG A 63 9.32 -62.29 -43.43
N LYS A 64 8.08 -61.84 -43.22
CA LYS A 64 7.13 -61.50 -44.30
C LYS A 64 6.77 -60.02 -44.26
N ASP A 65 6.60 -59.49 -43.06
CA ASP A 65 6.38 -58.06 -42.82
C ASP A 65 7.65 -57.46 -42.24
N LEU A 66 8.16 -56.43 -42.93
CA LEU A 66 9.44 -55.82 -42.62
C LEU A 66 9.24 -54.40 -42.09
N VAL A 67 9.73 -54.11 -40.89
CA VAL A 67 9.75 -52.75 -40.36
C VAL A 67 11.21 -52.31 -40.28
N ILE A 68 11.57 -51.25 -41.01
CA ILE A 68 12.92 -50.72 -41.00
C ILE A 68 13.10 -49.81 -39.78
N PRO A 69 14.03 -50.13 -38.86
CA PRO A 69 14.24 -49.34 -37.67
C PRO A 69 14.72 -47.92 -38.03
N ALA A 70 14.39 -46.93 -37.21
CA ALA A 70 14.83 -45.55 -37.45
C ALA A 70 16.35 -45.38 -37.26
N THR A 71 16.94 -46.20 -36.41
CA THR A 71 18.38 -46.22 -36.11
C THR A 71 18.91 -47.65 -35.98
N LEU A 72 20.16 -47.87 -36.39
CA LEU A 72 20.94 -49.09 -36.12
C LEU A 72 22.33 -48.64 -35.63
N GLY A 73 22.86 -49.29 -34.59
CA GLY A 73 24.12 -48.88 -33.96
C GLY A 73 24.13 -47.42 -33.46
N GLY A 74 22.96 -46.88 -33.09
CA GLY A 74 22.80 -45.48 -32.65
C GLY A 74 22.85 -44.43 -33.76
N LYS A 75 22.91 -44.82 -35.04
CA LYS A 75 22.94 -43.92 -36.20
C LYS A 75 21.68 -44.07 -37.06
N PRO A 76 21.23 -43.02 -37.76
CA PRO A 76 20.01 -43.08 -38.58
C PRO A 76 20.18 -44.02 -39.77
N VAL A 77 19.20 -44.91 -39.98
CA VAL A 77 19.15 -45.74 -41.19
C VAL A 77 18.69 -44.87 -42.36
N THR A 78 19.51 -44.77 -43.40
CA THR A 78 19.28 -43.81 -44.50
C THR A 78 19.24 -44.46 -45.89
N THR A 79 19.77 -45.67 -46.03
CA THR A 79 19.93 -46.30 -47.34
C THR A 79 19.58 -47.78 -47.30
N MET A 80 18.81 -48.23 -48.30
CA MET A 80 18.60 -49.65 -48.60
C MET A 80 19.52 -50.05 -49.75
N TRP A 81 20.45 -50.97 -49.50
CA TRP A 81 21.48 -51.35 -50.47
C TRP A 81 20.90 -52.13 -51.65
N LEU A 82 21.70 -52.22 -52.72
CA LEU A 82 21.38 -53.03 -53.89
C LEU A 82 21.09 -54.49 -53.48
N TYR A 83 20.01 -55.03 -54.03
CA TYR A 83 19.52 -56.39 -53.77
C TYR A 83 19.26 -56.79 -52.30
N SER A 84 19.31 -55.85 -51.35
CA SER A 84 19.31 -56.14 -49.91
C SER A 84 18.15 -57.03 -49.44
N PHE A 85 16.97 -56.87 -50.05
CA PHE A 85 15.76 -57.62 -49.74
C PHE A 85 15.18 -58.36 -50.96
N GLN A 86 16.00 -58.66 -51.97
CA GLN A 86 15.56 -59.35 -53.17
C GLN A 86 15.12 -60.80 -52.87
N ASN A 87 14.02 -61.26 -53.47
CA ASN A 87 13.54 -62.66 -53.38
C ASN A 87 13.22 -63.14 -51.94
N LYS A 88 12.94 -62.23 -50.99
CA LYS A 88 12.70 -62.56 -49.57
C LYS A 88 11.26 -63.00 -49.26
N GLN A 89 10.38 -63.03 -50.26
CA GLN A 89 8.97 -63.37 -50.12
C GLN A 89 8.21 -62.41 -49.17
N LEU A 90 8.66 -61.15 -49.05
CA LEU A 90 8.04 -60.14 -48.20
C LEU A 90 6.65 -59.75 -48.72
N THR A 91 5.70 -59.54 -47.81
CA THR A 91 4.33 -59.10 -48.07
C THR A 91 4.09 -57.64 -47.72
N SER A 92 4.86 -57.08 -46.79
CA SER A 92 4.84 -55.64 -46.50
C SER A 92 6.20 -55.10 -46.08
N VAL A 93 6.40 -53.80 -46.30
CA VAL A 93 7.54 -53.07 -45.76
C VAL A 93 7.14 -51.68 -45.26
N ASP A 94 7.59 -51.34 -44.05
CA ASP A 94 7.50 -50.01 -43.48
C ASP A 94 8.90 -49.35 -43.46
N MET A 95 9.07 -48.32 -44.30
CA MET A 95 10.25 -47.47 -44.41
C MET A 95 9.91 -46.01 -44.06
N SER A 96 8.96 -45.78 -43.16
CA SER A 96 8.52 -44.44 -42.74
C SER A 96 9.60 -43.59 -42.03
N SER A 97 10.76 -44.18 -41.73
CA SER A 97 11.87 -43.56 -41.00
C SER A 97 12.81 -42.72 -41.88
N ASN A 98 14.11 -42.64 -41.59
CA ASN A 98 15.06 -41.67 -42.17
C ASN A 98 15.59 -42.03 -43.58
N ILE A 99 14.88 -42.91 -44.31
CA ILE A 99 15.33 -43.43 -45.61
C ILE A 99 15.37 -42.35 -46.67
N LYS A 100 16.53 -42.18 -47.30
CA LYS A 100 16.79 -41.23 -48.40
C LYS A 100 17.01 -41.92 -49.74
N LEU A 101 17.49 -43.16 -49.74
CA LEU A 101 17.81 -43.90 -50.96
C LEU A 101 17.34 -45.36 -50.86
N ILE A 102 16.61 -45.80 -51.89
CA ILE A 102 16.32 -47.21 -52.14
C ILE A 102 17.07 -47.61 -53.41
N ALA A 103 18.11 -48.43 -53.29
CA ALA A 103 19.01 -48.73 -54.39
C ALA A 103 18.47 -49.78 -55.37
N TYR A 104 19.29 -50.09 -56.38
CA TYR A 104 18.99 -51.03 -57.46
C TYR A 104 18.40 -52.35 -56.95
N ALA A 105 17.20 -52.69 -57.43
CA ALA A 105 16.50 -53.94 -57.15
C ALA A 105 16.40 -54.34 -55.67
N ALA A 106 16.46 -53.38 -54.74
CA ALA A 106 16.51 -53.64 -53.30
C ALA A 106 15.35 -54.54 -52.82
N PHE A 107 14.14 -54.38 -53.36
CA PHE A 107 12.95 -55.15 -53.01
C PHE A 107 12.36 -55.95 -54.18
N GLN A 108 13.14 -56.21 -55.22
CA GLN A 108 12.65 -56.93 -56.41
C GLN A 108 12.25 -58.38 -56.09
N ASN A 109 11.25 -58.90 -56.82
CA ASN A 109 10.76 -60.28 -56.75
C ASN A 109 10.28 -60.68 -55.35
N ASN A 110 9.45 -59.83 -54.74
CA ASN A 110 8.77 -60.12 -53.48
C ASN A 110 7.26 -60.29 -53.73
N LYS A 111 6.46 -60.26 -52.65
CA LYS A 111 5.01 -60.34 -52.67
C LYS A 111 4.38 -59.08 -52.07
N LEU A 112 5.09 -57.95 -52.11
CA LEU A 112 4.71 -56.73 -51.41
C LEU A 112 3.36 -56.23 -51.91
N SER A 113 2.37 -56.18 -51.03
CA SER A 113 1.08 -55.54 -51.26
C SER A 113 0.95 -54.20 -50.54
N SER A 114 1.87 -53.90 -49.60
CA SER A 114 1.92 -52.65 -48.84
C SER A 114 3.35 -52.16 -48.66
N VAL A 115 3.61 -50.89 -48.99
CA VAL A 115 4.89 -50.20 -48.81
C VAL A 115 4.60 -48.83 -48.23
N THR A 116 5.20 -48.51 -47.09
CA THR A 116 5.22 -47.15 -46.52
C THR A 116 6.59 -46.52 -46.79
N LEU A 117 6.62 -45.34 -47.40
CA LEU A 117 7.87 -44.63 -47.75
C LEU A 117 8.15 -43.48 -46.79
N SER A 118 9.43 -43.17 -46.60
CA SER A 118 9.91 -42.00 -45.85
C SER A 118 9.58 -40.69 -46.55
N ASN A 119 9.16 -39.67 -45.80
CA ASN A 119 9.01 -38.30 -46.29
C ASN A 119 10.36 -37.59 -46.60
N GLN A 120 11.50 -38.24 -46.30
CA GLN A 120 12.85 -37.77 -46.65
C GLN A 120 13.42 -38.51 -47.87
N LEU A 121 12.66 -39.43 -48.48
CA LEU A 121 13.12 -40.24 -49.60
C LEU A 121 13.43 -39.37 -50.81
N GLU A 122 14.64 -39.49 -51.36
CA GLU A 122 15.09 -38.72 -52.51
C GLU A 122 15.16 -39.56 -53.78
N TRP A 123 15.49 -40.85 -53.67
CA TRP A 123 15.76 -41.70 -54.84
C TRP A 123 15.14 -43.09 -54.72
N ILE A 124 14.41 -43.50 -55.75
CA ILE A 124 13.93 -44.87 -55.94
C ILE A 124 14.70 -45.46 -57.12
N GLY A 125 15.53 -46.47 -56.87
CA GLY A 125 16.43 -47.04 -57.85
C GLY A 125 15.75 -47.89 -58.94
N TYR A 126 16.53 -48.23 -59.96
CA TYR A 126 16.14 -49.13 -61.03
C TYR A 126 15.65 -50.46 -60.48
N TYR A 127 14.54 -50.98 -61.01
CA TYR A 127 13.90 -52.22 -60.58
C TYR A 127 13.58 -52.33 -59.06
N ALA A 128 13.67 -51.24 -58.29
CA ALA A 128 13.69 -51.27 -56.82
C ALA A 128 12.53 -52.08 -56.21
N PHE A 129 11.32 -51.94 -56.76
CA PHE A 129 10.11 -52.64 -56.35
C PHE A 129 9.53 -53.53 -57.46
N SER A 130 10.33 -53.91 -58.45
CA SER A 130 9.87 -54.70 -59.60
C SER A 130 9.40 -56.10 -59.17
N ASN A 131 8.39 -56.63 -59.87
CA ASN A 131 7.77 -57.94 -59.63
C ASN A 131 7.29 -58.12 -58.18
N ASN A 132 6.26 -57.34 -57.82
CA ASN A 132 5.58 -57.34 -56.53
C ASN A 132 4.05 -57.31 -56.73
N ASN A 133 3.27 -57.20 -55.66
CA ASN A 133 1.81 -57.23 -55.67
C ASN A 133 1.15 -55.87 -55.34
N LEU A 134 1.84 -54.75 -55.55
CA LEU A 134 1.32 -53.43 -55.18
C LEU A 134 0.13 -53.06 -56.09
N SER A 135 -0.97 -52.64 -55.47
CA SER A 135 -2.13 -52.06 -56.17
C SER A 135 -2.13 -50.54 -56.18
N SER A 136 -1.43 -49.92 -55.23
CA SER A 136 -1.23 -48.48 -55.14
C SER A 136 0.02 -48.14 -54.35
N ILE A 137 0.61 -46.98 -54.61
CA ILE A 137 1.69 -46.43 -53.79
C ILE A 137 1.66 -44.90 -53.79
N THR A 138 2.11 -44.30 -52.68
CA THR A 138 2.24 -42.85 -52.51
C THR A 138 3.70 -42.46 -52.48
N ILE A 139 4.11 -41.61 -53.42
CA ILE A 139 5.47 -41.09 -53.57
C ILE A 139 5.53 -39.69 -52.94
N PRO A 140 6.36 -39.47 -51.91
CA PRO A 140 6.46 -38.19 -51.23
C PRO A 140 7.10 -37.11 -52.10
N SER A 141 6.87 -35.84 -51.76
CA SER A 141 7.34 -34.68 -52.54
C SER A 141 8.86 -34.53 -52.58
N SER A 142 9.57 -35.18 -51.64
CA SER A 142 11.02 -35.19 -51.54
C SER A 142 11.72 -35.99 -52.66
N VAL A 143 10.99 -36.89 -53.34
CA VAL A 143 11.57 -37.79 -54.33
C VAL A 143 11.98 -37.03 -55.58
N LYS A 144 13.26 -37.09 -55.90
CA LYS A 144 13.89 -36.43 -57.05
C LYS A 144 13.76 -37.28 -58.31
N GLU A 145 13.92 -38.60 -58.19
CA GLU A 145 13.87 -39.51 -59.33
C GLU A 145 13.32 -40.90 -58.97
N ILE A 146 12.61 -41.48 -59.94
CA ILE A 146 12.17 -42.87 -59.94
C ILE A 146 12.84 -43.58 -61.13
N GLY A 147 13.66 -44.60 -60.83
CA GLY A 147 14.48 -45.33 -61.78
C GLY A 147 13.69 -46.18 -62.76
N GLU A 148 14.36 -46.62 -63.84
CA GLU A 148 13.72 -47.42 -64.89
C GLU A 148 13.24 -48.77 -64.33
N ASP A 149 12.05 -49.18 -64.80
CA ASP A 149 11.35 -50.38 -64.35
C ASP A 149 11.12 -50.49 -62.83
N ALA A 150 11.26 -49.40 -62.07
CA ALA A 150 11.20 -49.42 -60.59
C ALA A 150 9.96 -50.13 -60.04
N PHE A 151 8.79 -49.93 -60.64
CA PHE A 151 7.54 -50.59 -60.25
C PHE A 151 7.03 -51.61 -61.28
N SER A 152 7.83 -51.95 -62.30
CA SER A 152 7.46 -52.91 -63.36
C SER A 152 7.08 -54.28 -62.77
N GLY A 153 6.05 -54.93 -63.33
CA GLY A 153 5.56 -56.22 -62.81
C GLY A 153 4.70 -56.13 -61.54
N ASN A 154 4.20 -54.95 -61.18
CA ASN A 154 3.14 -54.77 -60.18
C ASN A 154 1.76 -54.59 -60.83
N ASN A 155 0.69 -54.66 -60.02
CA ASN A 155 -0.70 -54.46 -60.45
C ASN A 155 -1.24 -53.08 -60.03
N LEU A 156 -0.44 -52.02 -60.24
CA LEU A 156 -0.79 -50.67 -59.81
C LEU A 156 -2.05 -50.16 -60.55
N LYS A 157 -3.09 -49.83 -59.80
CA LYS A 157 -4.27 -49.10 -60.29
C LYS A 157 -4.03 -47.60 -60.25
N THR A 158 -3.41 -47.13 -59.16
CA THR A 158 -3.14 -45.71 -58.91
C THR A 158 -1.77 -45.52 -58.28
N ILE A 159 -1.05 -44.48 -58.70
CA ILE A 159 0.14 -43.99 -58.01
C ILE A 159 0.00 -42.50 -57.75
N THR A 160 0.22 -42.07 -56.52
CA THR A 160 0.16 -40.66 -56.12
C THR A 160 1.56 -40.10 -56.03
N ILE A 161 1.86 -38.99 -56.69
CA ILE A 161 3.19 -38.36 -56.72
C ILE A 161 3.08 -36.90 -56.33
N PHE A 162 3.63 -36.55 -55.17
CA PHE A 162 3.57 -35.18 -54.64
C PHE A 162 4.71 -34.28 -55.12
N GLY A 163 5.74 -34.83 -55.75
CA GLY A 163 6.88 -34.04 -56.25
C GLY A 163 6.60 -33.46 -57.63
N SER A 164 6.57 -32.13 -57.74
CA SER A 164 6.43 -31.41 -59.01
C SER A 164 7.59 -31.72 -59.95
N ASP A 165 8.81 -31.79 -59.41
CA ASP A 165 10.05 -31.94 -60.18
C ASP A 165 10.57 -33.36 -60.26
N THR A 166 9.83 -34.34 -59.72
CA THR A 166 10.19 -35.76 -59.75
C THR A 166 10.36 -36.22 -61.18
N VAL A 167 11.55 -36.72 -61.51
CA VAL A 167 11.88 -37.31 -62.80
C VAL A 167 11.51 -38.79 -62.80
N LEU A 168 10.82 -39.25 -63.84
CA LEU A 168 10.50 -40.67 -64.03
C LEU A 168 11.22 -41.18 -65.27
N LEU A 169 11.94 -42.29 -65.12
CA LEU A 169 12.68 -42.93 -66.20
C LEU A 169 11.80 -43.93 -66.98
N GLN A 170 12.38 -44.52 -68.03
CA GLN A 170 11.66 -45.43 -68.92
C GLN A 170 10.97 -46.56 -68.13
N ASN A 171 9.70 -46.83 -68.43
CA ASN A 171 8.90 -47.90 -67.82
C ASN A 171 8.86 -47.91 -66.26
N SER A 172 9.21 -46.82 -65.57
CA SER A 172 9.18 -46.73 -64.11
C SER A 172 7.83 -47.10 -63.50
N ILE A 173 6.72 -46.80 -64.20
CA ILE A 173 5.35 -47.11 -63.78
C ILE A 173 4.72 -48.12 -64.79
N PRO A 174 4.04 -49.18 -64.32
CA PRO A 174 3.35 -50.13 -65.20
C PRO A 174 2.25 -49.48 -66.05
N ASN A 175 2.08 -50.00 -67.28
CA ASN A 175 1.00 -49.62 -68.18
C ASN A 175 -0.38 -49.81 -67.53
N GLY A 176 -1.31 -48.90 -67.82
CA GLY A 176 -2.68 -48.94 -67.28
C GLY A 176 -2.83 -48.34 -65.87
N THR A 177 -1.73 -47.87 -65.25
CA THR A 177 -1.78 -47.15 -63.97
C THR A 177 -2.28 -45.71 -64.18
N LYS A 178 -3.14 -45.22 -63.29
CA LYS A 178 -3.50 -43.81 -63.20
C LYS A 178 -2.56 -43.06 -62.27
N ILE A 179 -2.00 -41.95 -62.72
CA ILE A 179 -1.14 -41.08 -61.92
C ILE A 179 -1.99 -39.96 -61.32
N LEU A 180 -1.89 -39.77 -60.00
CA LEU A 180 -2.41 -38.60 -59.29
C LEU A 180 -1.21 -37.70 -58.98
N GLY A 181 -1.15 -36.48 -59.50
CA GLY A 181 0.03 -35.62 -59.33
C GLY A 181 -0.27 -34.12 -59.25
N VAL A 182 0.70 -33.35 -58.78
CA VAL A 182 0.62 -31.86 -58.72
C VAL A 182 0.92 -31.23 -60.10
N ILE A 183 0.51 -29.98 -60.35
CA ILE A 183 0.86 -29.21 -61.58
C ILE A 183 1.49 -27.85 -61.20
N PRO A 184 2.53 -27.36 -61.92
CA PRO A 184 3.23 -28.03 -63.01
C PRO A 184 4.01 -29.24 -62.50
N SER A 185 4.05 -30.34 -63.28
CA SER A 185 4.92 -31.47 -62.95
C SER A 185 5.53 -32.16 -64.15
N LYS A 186 6.80 -32.55 -64.02
CA LYS A 186 7.47 -33.48 -64.95
C LYS A 186 6.79 -34.84 -65.00
N THR A 187 6.06 -35.17 -63.93
CA THR A 187 5.23 -36.37 -63.84
C THR A 187 4.09 -36.34 -64.86
N LYS A 188 3.47 -35.17 -65.09
CA LYS A 188 2.47 -35.03 -66.15
C LYS A 188 3.09 -35.26 -67.53
N ASP A 189 4.27 -34.69 -67.80
CA ASP A 189 4.98 -34.87 -69.07
C ASP A 189 5.30 -36.35 -69.31
N TYR A 190 5.70 -37.07 -68.27
CA TYR A 190 5.91 -38.53 -68.31
C TYR A 190 4.62 -39.29 -68.61
N ALA A 191 3.52 -38.94 -67.94
CA ALA A 191 2.22 -39.56 -68.15
C ALA A 191 1.76 -39.41 -69.60
N ASP A 192 1.85 -38.19 -70.14
CA ASP A 192 1.48 -37.87 -71.52
C ASP A 192 2.37 -38.66 -72.51
N SER A 193 3.68 -38.71 -72.27
CA SER A 193 4.65 -39.40 -73.15
C SER A 193 4.47 -40.91 -73.20
N ASN A 194 3.95 -41.52 -72.13
CA ASN A 194 3.75 -42.97 -72.00
C ASN A 194 2.28 -43.40 -72.11
N GLY A 195 1.36 -42.46 -72.41
CA GLY A 195 -0.07 -42.76 -72.55
C GLY A 195 -0.77 -43.19 -71.26
N LEU A 196 -0.29 -42.72 -70.10
CA LEU A 196 -0.90 -43.00 -68.79
C LEU A 196 -1.95 -41.94 -68.43
N ALA A 197 -3.01 -42.34 -67.73
CA ALA A 197 -4.04 -41.40 -67.29
C ALA A 197 -3.48 -40.53 -66.15
N PHE A 198 -3.65 -39.21 -66.24
CA PHE A 198 -3.22 -38.26 -65.21
C PHE A 198 -4.43 -37.52 -64.62
N GLU A 199 -4.49 -37.39 -63.31
CA GLU A 199 -5.43 -36.52 -62.59
C GLU A 199 -4.67 -35.60 -61.63
N GLU A 200 -5.03 -34.33 -61.64
CA GLU A 200 -4.41 -33.31 -60.81
C GLU A 200 -4.88 -33.41 -59.35
N ILE A 201 -3.94 -33.30 -58.42
CA ILE A 201 -4.24 -33.18 -56.99
C ILE A 201 -4.68 -31.75 -56.71
N ALA A 202 -5.95 -31.57 -56.34
CA ALA A 202 -6.49 -30.28 -55.94
C ALA A 202 -6.45 -30.13 -54.41
N ASN A 203 -5.84 -29.05 -53.93
CA ASN A 203 -5.73 -28.73 -52.51
C ASN A 203 -6.96 -27.96 -52.03
N GLN A 204 -7.42 -28.23 -50.82
CA GLN A 204 -8.54 -27.55 -50.18
C GLN A 204 -8.06 -26.36 -49.35
N ILE A 205 -8.60 -25.17 -49.61
CA ILE A 205 -8.48 -24.00 -48.73
C ILE A 205 -9.74 -23.91 -47.87
N THR A 206 -9.54 -23.82 -46.56
CA THR A 206 -10.61 -23.59 -45.58
C THR A 206 -10.34 -22.32 -44.82
N TYR A 207 -11.33 -21.45 -44.71
CA TYR A 207 -11.29 -20.28 -43.85
C TYR A 207 -12.11 -20.55 -42.59
N ASP A 208 -11.61 -20.15 -41.44
CA ASP A 208 -12.25 -20.32 -40.14
C ASP A 208 -12.38 -18.95 -39.46
N GLY A 209 -13.59 -18.55 -39.10
CA GLY A 209 -13.86 -17.24 -38.48
C GLY A 209 -13.22 -17.05 -37.10
N ASN A 210 -12.63 -18.10 -36.53
CA ASN A 210 -11.84 -18.12 -35.31
C ASN A 210 -12.55 -17.45 -34.12
N ARG A 211 -13.66 -18.09 -33.73
CA ARG A 211 -14.52 -17.62 -32.62
C ARG A 211 -15.07 -16.22 -32.88
N GLN A 212 -15.49 -15.97 -34.12
CA GLN A 212 -16.27 -14.79 -34.49
C GLN A 212 -17.55 -14.73 -33.66
N THR A 213 -18.04 -13.52 -33.41
CA THR A 213 -19.31 -13.31 -32.69
C THR A 213 -20.51 -13.30 -33.62
N SER A 214 -20.31 -12.89 -34.87
CA SER A 214 -21.35 -12.78 -35.90
C SER A 214 -20.76 -13.00 -37.29
N GLY A 215 -21.65 -13.26 -38.25
CA GLY A 215 -21.28 -13.59 -39.62
C GLY A 215 -20.78 -15.03 -39.78
N GLY A 216 -20.57 -15.39 -41.04
CA GLY A 216 -20.05 -16.70 -41.41
C GLY A 216 -19.00 -16.57 -42.50
N VAL A 217 -18.16 -17.59 -42.58
CA VAL A 217 -17.30 -17.80 -43.73
C VAL A 217 -18.23 -18.16 -44.91
N SER A 218 -18.19 -17.36 -45.98
CA SER A 218 -18.99 -17.64 -47.18
C SER A 218 -18.54 -18.95 -47.83
N GLU A 219 -19.46 -19.72 -48.41
CA GLU A 219 -19.13 -20.94 -49.17
C GLU A 219 -18.13 -20.65 -50.31
N ASP A 220 -18.17 -19.45 -50.89
CA ASP A 220 -17.24 -18.98 -51.93
C ASP A 220 -15.79 -18.78 -51.45
N TYR A 221 -15.56 -18.81 -50.12
CA TYR A 221 -14.23 -18.62 -49.54
C TYR A 221 -13.51 -19.96 -49.43
N THR A 222 -14.25 -21.06 -49.32
CA THR A 222 -13.70 -22.41 -49.28
C THR A 222 -13.71 -23.03 -50.67
N GLY A 223 -12.58 -23.59 -51.11
CA GLY A 223 -12.49 -24.08 -52.47
C GLY A 223 -11.26 -24.92 -52.74
N LYS A 224 -11.35 -25.71 -53.82
CA LYS A 224 -10.23 -26.47 -54.35
C LYS A 224 -9.39 -25.58 -55.25
N THR A 225 -8.07 -25.56 -55.03
CA THR A 225 -7.10 -24.87 -55.89
C THR A 225 -5.97 -25.80 -56.29
N THR A 226 -5.41 -25.53 -57.47
CA THR A 226 -4.37 -26.34 -58.11
C THR A 226 -2.97 -26.00 -57.63
N ASN A 227 -2.69 -24.72 -57.32
CA ASN A 227 -1.37 -24.31 -56.83
C ASN A 227 -1.36 -22.92 -56.16
N THR A 228 -2.16 -21.96 -56.67
CA THR A 228 -2.20 -20.59 -56.13
C THR A 228 -3.61 -20.11 -55.78
N PHE A 229 -3.74 -19.22 -54.80
CA PHE A 229 -5.00 -18.57 -54.45
C PHE A 229 -4.79 -17.12 -54.01
N ILE A 230 -5.86 -16.31 -54.08
CA ILE A 230 -5.88 -14.94 -53.56
C ILE A 230 -6.51 -14.97 -52.16
N VAL A 231 -5.81 -14.43 -51.17
CA VAL A 231 -6.31 -14.35 -49.80
C VAL A 231 -7.54 -13.43 -49.74
N LYS A 232 -8.68 -13.97 -49.33
CA LYS A 232 -9.95 -13.22 -49.20
C LYS A 232 -9.93 -12.26 -48.01
N ASP A 233 -10.80 -11.25 -48.03
CA ASP A 233 -11.02 -10.36 -46.88
C ASP A 233 -11.82 -11.09 -45.78
N GLN A 234 -12.29 -10.39 -44.74
CA GLN A 234 -13.10 -10.99 -43.67
C GLN A 234 -14.55 -11.28 -44.08
N GLY A 235 -15.02 -10.77 -45.24
CA GLY A 235 -16.41 -10.84 -45.64
C GLY A 235 -17.35 -10.27 -44.59
N SER A 236 -18.31 -11.10 -44.16
CA SER A 236 -19.32 -10.76 -43.13
C SER A 236 -18.88 -11.07 -41.69
N LEU A 237 -17.68 -11.61 -41.48
CA LEU A 237 -17.21 -12.00 -40.17
C LEU A 237 -16.99 -10.77 -39.29
N GLU A 238 -17.51 -10.83 -38.07
CA GLU A 238 -17.27 -9.83 -37.05
C GLU A 238 -16.96 -10.49 -35.71
N LYS A 239 -16.16 -9.82 -34.91
CA LYS A 239 -15.84 -10.23 -33.55
C LYS A 239 -15.90 -9.02 -32.63
N ILE A 240 -16.96 -8.93 -31.82
CA ILE A 240 -17.19 -7.81 -30.90
C ILE A 240 -15.95 -7.58 -30.03
N GLY A 241 -15.42 -6.35 -30.04
CA GLY A 241 -14.23 -5.98 -29.28
C GLY A 241 -12.89 -6.28 -29.95
N PHE A 242 -12.90 -6.73 -31.22
CA PHE A 242 -11.69 -7.05 -31.96
C PHE A 242 -11.71 -6.43 -33.37
N THR A 243 -10.51 -6.13 -33.87
CA THR A 243 -10.26 -5.69 -35.25
C THR A 243 -9.61 -6.83 -36.02
N PHE A 244 -10.11 -7.12 -37.22
CA PHE A 244 -9.50 -8.10 -38.11
C PHE A 244 -8.20 -7.59 -38.72
N ARG A 245 -7.13 -8.38 -38.64
CA ARG A 245 -5.82 -8.04 -39.21
C ARG A 245 -5.47 -8.82 -40.48
N GLY A 246 -6.24 -9.85 -40.81
CA GLY A 246 -5.91 -10.82 -41.84
C GLY A 246 -6.10 -12.25 -41.34
N TRP A 247 -5.41 -13.20 -41.95
CA TRP A 247 -5.55 -14.62 -41.62
C TRP A 247 -4.24 -15.19 -41.08
N ASN A 248 -4.31 -16.26 -40.30
CA ASN A 248 -3.15 -16.97 -39.76
C ASN A 248 -3.33 -18.49 -39.92
N THR A 249 -2.24 -19.24 -40.06
CA THR A 249 -2.32 -20.71 -40.20
C THR A 249 -2.63 -21.43 -38.89
N GLU A 250 -2.49 -20.76 -37.74
CA GLU A 250 -2.79 -21.31 -36.43
C GLU A 250 -3.90 -20.50 -35.72
N GLN A 251 -4.73 -21.19 -34.95
CA GLN A 251 -5.88 -20.58 -34.28
C GLN A 251 -5.46 -19.51 -33.24
N ASP A 252 -4.29 -19.68 -32.62
CA ASP A 252 -3.74 -18.79 -31.60
C ASP A 252 -2.93 -17.62 -32.18
N GLY A 253 -2.78 -17.55 -33.51
CA GLY A 253 -2.02 -16.52 -34.20
C GLY A 253 -0.50 -16.71 -34.21
N SER A 254 0.02 -17.84 -33.71
CA SER A 254 1.46 -18.15 -33.71
C SER A 254 1.99 -18.62 -35.07
N GLY A 255 1.10 -18.94 -35.99
CA GLY A 255 1.40 -19.44 -37.32
C GLY A 255 1.84 -18.34 -38.29
N THR A 256 1.80 -18.68 -39.57
CA THR A 256 2.18 -17.75 -40.64
C THR A 256 1.03 -16.79 -40.95
N ASP A 257 1.32 -15.49 -41.06
CA ASP A 257 0.34 -14.46 -41.42
C ASP A 257 0.07 -14.39 -42.94
N TYR A 258 -1.21 -14.23 -43.27
CA TYR A 258 -1.74 -14.14 -44.62
C TYR A 258 -2.54 -12.83 -44.77
N SER A 259 -1.91 -11.83 -45.38
CA SER A 259 -2.54 -10.54 -45.69
C SER A 259 -3.55 -10.66 -46.83
N VAL A 260 -4.70 -9.99 -46.66
CA VAL A 260 -5.78 -9.92 -47.65
C VAL A 260 -5.28 -9.40 -49.00
N GLY A 261 -5.79 -9.97 -50.09
CA GLY A 261 -5.50 -9.58 -51.48
C GLY A 261 -4.20 -10.13 -52.06
N GLY A 262 -3.34 -10.75 -51.24
CA GLY A 262 -2.10 -11.36 -51.70
C GLY A 262 -2.33 -12.68 -52.46
N VAL A 263 -1.56 -12.92 -53.53
CA VAL A 263 -1.47 -14.23 -54.19
C VAL A 263 -0.50 -15.12 -53.41
N LYS A 264 -0.92 -16.35 -53.09
CA LYS A 264 -0.13 -17.32 -52.32
C LYS A 264 -0.11 -18.67 -53.02
N THR A 265 0.96 -19.43 -52.80
CA THR A 265 1.18 -20.78 -53.34
C THR A 265 1.08 -21.80 -52.21
N ILE A 266 0.50 -22.97 -52.46
CA ILE A 266 0.35 -24.04 -51.46
C ILE A 266 0.68 -25.43 -52.03
N SER A 267 1.17 -26.33 -51.17
CA SER A 267 1.58 -27.69 -51.54
C SER A 267 0.80 -28.78 -50.80
N GLY A 268 -0.44 -28.47 -50.41
CA GLY A 268 -1.35 -29.31 -49.63
C GLY A 268 -2.55 -28.51 -49.13
N ASP A 269 -3.49 -29.16 -48.47
CA ASP A 269 -4.65 -28.50 -47.86
C ASP A 269 -4.20 -27.45 -46.82
N LEU A 270 -4.93 -26.34 -46.74
CA LEU A 270 -4.61 -25.20 -45.87
C LEU A 270 -5.85 -24.71 -45.13
N VAL A 271 -5.74 -24.54 -43.81
CA VAL A 271 -6.73 -23.86 -42.98
C VAL A 271 -6.19 -22.49 -42.57
N LEU A 272 -7.01 -21.47 -42.74
CA LEU A 272 -6.71 -20.08 -42.41
C LEU A 272 -7.71 -19.59 -41.35
N TYR A 273 -7.21 -19.28 -40.16
CA TYR A 273 -7.97 -18.75 -39.04
C TYR A 273 -7.94 -17.22 -39.05
N ALA A 274 -9.09 -16.58 -38.82
CA ALA A 274 -9.15 -15.14 -38.73
C ALA A 274 -8.24 -14.64 -37.59
N ASN A 275 -7.36 -13.70 -37.90
CA ASN A 275 -6.42 -13.10 -36.95
C ASN A 275 -7.05 -11.82 -36.36
N TRP A 276 -7.53 -11.94 -35.12
CA TRP A 276 -8.26 -10.91 -34.40
C TRP A 276 -7.36 -10.19 -33.40
N GLN A 277 -7.26 -8.86 -33.53
CA GLN A 277 -6.58 -8.03 -32.55
C GLN A 277 -7.59 -7.38 -31.61
N VAL A 278 -7.40 -7.56 -30.31
CA VAL A 278 -8.27 -6.93 -29.30
C VAL A 278 -8.20 -5.41 -29.40
N VAL A 279 -9.37 -4.76 -29.41
CA VAL A 279 -9.51 -3.31 -29.36
C VAL A 279 -9.18 -2.86 -27.94
N LYS A 280 -8.51 -1.71 -27.82
CA LYS A 280 -8.20 -1.09 -26.53
C LYS A 280 -8.99 0.21 -26.35
N HIS A 281 -9.41 0.47 -25.13
CA HIS A 281 -10.13 1.67 -24.73
C HIS A 281 -9.34 2.46 -23.69
N GLU A 282 -9.45 3.79 -23.78
CA GLU A 282 -8.79 4.70 -22.85
C GLU A 282 -9.70 4.95 -21.64
N VAL A 283 -9.15 4.81 -20.44
CA VAL A 283 -9.78 5.23 -19.19
C VAL A 283 -9.08 6.48 -18.69
N THR A 284 -9.83 7.59 -18.62
CA THR A 284 -9.32 8.88 -18.14
C THR A 284 -9.83 9.15 -16.72
N PHE A 285 -8.95 9.61 -15.84
CA PHE A 285 -9.28 9.92 -14.45
C PHE A 285 -9.36 11.43 -14.23
N ASN A 286 -10.58 11.97 -14.22
CA ASN A 286 -10.82 13.37 -13.86
C ASN A 286 -10.87 13.52 -12.34
N THR A 287 -9.82 14.13 -11.78
CA THR A 287 -9.64 14.24 -10.32
C THR A 287 -10.48 15.35 -9.69
N ASN A 288 -11.26 16.12 -10.47
CA ASN A 288 -12.10 17.21 -9.97
C ASN A 288 -11.34 18.18 -9.03
N GLY A 289 -10.14 18.58 -9.46
CA GLY A 289 -9.26 19.50 -8.73
C GLY A 289 -8.35 18.84 -7.67
N GLY A 290 -8.20 17.51 -7.70
CA GLY A 290 -7.13 16.81 -6.96
C GLY A 290 -5.84 16.66 -7.76
N SER A 291 -4.88 15.91 -7.22
CA SER A 291 -3.61 15.57 -7.89
C SER A 291 -3.83 14.92 -9.26
N THR A 292 -2.95 15.17 -10.22
CA THR A 292 -3.08 14.63 -11.59
C THR A 292 -2.85 13.12 -11.63
N LEU A 293 -3.59 12.42 -12.50
CA LEU A 293 -3.43 11.00 -12.79
C LEU A 293 -3.32 10.78 -14.30
N SER A 294 -2.51 9.79 -14.70
CA SER A 294 -2.39 9.37 -16.09
C SER A 294 -3.59 8.52 -16.51
N SER A 295 -3.96 8.58 -17.79
CA SER A 295 -4.92 7.63 -18.36
C SER A 295 -4.33 6.23 -18.53
N GLU A 296 -5.20 5.23 -18.64
CA GLU A 296 -4.83 3.83 -18.84
C GLU A 296 -5.50 3.25 -20.09
N MET A 297 -4.76 2.47 -20.89
CA MET A 297 -5.30 1.74 -22.05
C MET A 297 -5.55 0.29 -21.69
N VAL A 298 -6.83 -0.11 -21.65
CA VAL A 298 -7.25 -1.47 -21.30
C VAL A 298 -7.88 -2.19 -22.50
N ASN A 299 -7.79 -3.52 -22.53
CA ASN A 299 -8.43 -4.32 -23.57
C ASN A 299 -9.96 -4.27 -23.42
N TYR A 300 -10.69 -4.36 -24.52
CA TYR A 300 -12.15 -4.47 -24.51
C TYR A 300 -12.65 -5.57 -23.55
N ASN A 301 -13.72 -5.26 -22.81
CA ASN A 301 -14.38 -6.16 -21.87
C ASN A 301 -13.44 -6.68 -20.76
N THR A 302 -12.47 -5.85 -20.36
CA THR A 302 -11.60 -6.10 -19.21
C THR A 302 -11.77 -5.02 -18.15
N LYS A 303 -11.35 -5.33 -16.92
CA LYS A 303 -11.39 -4.40 -15.80
C LYS A 303 -10.17 -3.48 -15.86
N VAL A 304 -10.36 -2.21 -15.52
CA VAL A 304 -9.27 -1.28 -15.25
C VAL A 304 -8.82 -1.41 -13.81
N SER A 305 -7.53 -1.23 -13.54
CA SER A 305 -7.02 -1.25 -12.16
C SER A 305 -7.44 0.03 -11.44
N GLU A 306 -7.78 -0.06 -10.15
CA GLU A 306 -8.04 1.13 -9.35
C GLU A 306 -6.74 1.94 -9.19
N PRO A 307 -6.69 3.21 -9.62
CA PRO A 307 -5.50 4.04 -9.45
C PRO A 307 -5.31 4.38 -7.97
N SER A 308 -4.10 4.80 -7.59
CA SER A 308 -3.87 5.34 -6.25
C SER A 308 -4.80 6.53 -6.00
N ALA A 309 -5.40 6.60 -4.82
CA ALA A 309 -6.30 7.68 -4.44
C ALA A 309 -5.61 9.05 -4.67
N PRO A 310 -6.20 9.95 -5.48
CA PRO A 310 -5.65 11.29 -5.65
C PRO A 310 -5.75 12.07 -4.33
N THR A 311 -4.97 13.14 -4.21
CA THR A 311 -5.01 14.03 -3.03
C THR A 311 -5.63 15.38 -3.38
N LYS A 312 -6.38 15.96 -2.44
CA LYS A 312 -6.96 17.31 -2.55
C LYS A 312 -7.00 17.94 -1.16
N GLN A 313 -6.33 19.09 -0.99
CA GLN A 313 -6.19 19.74 0.32
C GLN A 313 -7.54 20.06 0.95
N GLY A 314 -7.76 19.63 2.20
CA GLY A 314 -9.01 19.86 2.95
C GLY A 314 -10.19 18.99 2.52
N TYR A 315 -9.95 17.94 1.72
CA TYR A 315 -10.95 16.98 1.30
C TYR A 315 -10.46 15.54 1.44
N THR A 316 -11.38 14.65 1.79
CA THR A 316 -11.19 13.21 1.78
C THR A 316 -11.74 12.61 0.49
N PHE A 317 -11.00 11.67 -0.11
CA PHE A 317 -11.39 11.00 -1.35
C PHE A 317 -12.48 9.95 -1.08
N ASP A 318 -13.64 10.07 -1.73
CA ASP A 318 -14.80 9.18 -1.54
C ASP A 318 -14.87 8.05 -2.59
N GLY A 319 -14.26 8.26 -3.75
CA GLY A 319 -14.15 7.26 -4.81
C GLY A 319 -14.34 7.83 -6.22
N TRP A 320 -14.36 6.92 -7.18
CA TRP A 320 -14.54 7.20 -8.61
C TRP A 320 -16.00 6.99 -9.02
N TYR A 321 -16.52 7.90 -9.83
CA TYR A 321 -17.91 7.93 -10.31
C TYR A 321 -17.95 8.00 -11.83
N LYS A 322 -19.01 7.47 -12.44
CA LYS A 322 -19.11 7.29 -13.90
C LYS A 322 -19.42 8.58 -14.64
N GLU A 323 -19.88 9.60 -13.93
CA GLU A 323 -20.27 10.87 -14.51
C GLU A 323 -19.97 12.05 -13.59
N ALA A 324 -19.90 13.25 -14.17
CA ALA A 324 -19.62 14.49 -13.45
C ALA A 324 -20.68 14.84 -12.38
N ALA A 325 -21.88 14.27 -12.45
CA ALA A 325 -22.93 14.43 -11.44
C ALA A 325 -22.67 13.64 -10.14
N LEU A 326 -21.70 12.71 -10.14
CA LEU A 326 -21.24 11.95 -8.97
C LEU A 326 -22.35 11.13 -8.27
N THR A 327 -23.22 10.52 -9.08
CA THR A 327 -24.37 9.72 -8.61
C THR A 327 -24.09 8.21 -8.66
N ASN A 328 -23.45 7.72 -9.72
CA ASN A 328 -23.14 6.31 -9.90
C ASN A 328 -21.65 6.08 -9.63
N ARG A 329 -21.33 5.32 -8.59
CA ARG A 329 -19.96 4.92 -8.28
C ARG A 329 -19.49 3.87 -9.30
N TRP A 330 -18.25 3.99 -9.75
CA TRP A 330 -17.60 2.94 -10.55
C TRP A 330 -17.14 1.81 -9.63
N ASP A 331 -17.38 0.58 -10.03
CA ASP A 331 -16.99 -0.62 -9.28
C ASP A 331 -15.85 -1.35 -10.00
N PHE A 332 -14.61 -1.10 -9.55
CA PHE A 332 -13.40 -1.75 -10.09
C PHE A 332 -13.39 -3.28 -9.95
N THR A 333 -14.25 -3.84 -9.10
CA THR A 333 -14.34 -5.29 -8.91
C THR A 333 -15.23 -5.94 -9.96
N ASN A 334 -16.33 -5.29 -10.35
CA ASN A 334 -17.36 -5.93 -11.18
C ASN A 334 -17.51 -5.32 -12.58
N GLU A 335 -17.08 -4.08 -12.78
CA GLU A 335 -17.29 -3.38 -14.04
C GLU A 335 -16.12 -3.53 -15.01
N VAL A 336 -16.46 -3.54 -16.29
CA VAL A 336 -15.55 -3.74 -17.41
C VAL A 336 -15.65 -2.55 -18.37
N VAL A 337 -14.58 -2.31 -19.10
CA VAL A 337 -14.47 -1.20 -20.04
C VAL A 337 -14.79 -1.70 -21.45
N ASN A 338 -15.89 -1.18 -22.01
CA ASN A 338 -16.36 -1.53 -23.36
C ASN A 338 -16.22 -0.37 -24.36
N GLU A 339 -15.94 0.83 -23.87
CA GLU A 339 -15.66 2.05 -24.64
C GLU A 339 -14.76 3.00 -23.83
N SER A 340 -14.15 3.99 -24.48
CA SER A 340 -13.32 4.95 -23.76
C SER A 340 -14.16 5.73 -22.75
N THR A 341 -13.74 5.75 -21.49
CA THR A 341 -14.56 6.20 -20.35
C THR A 341 -13.80 7.21 -19.50
N THR A 342 -14.49 8.23 -19.00
CA THR A 342 -13.93 9.14 -17.99
C THR A 342 -14.53 8.85 -16.62
N LEU A 343 -13.69 8.62 -15.62
CA LEU A 343 -14.10 8.48 -14.23
C LEU A 343 -13.83 9.77 -13.45
N TYR A 344 -14.75 10.14 -12.57
CA TYR A 344 -14.76 11.41 -11.85
C TYR A 344 -14.57 11.19 -10.35
N ALA A 345 -13.58 11.85 -9.77
CA ALA A 345 -13.32 11.78 -8.33
C ALA A 345 -14.41 12.53 -7.55
N LYS A 346 -14.95 11.89 -6.50
CA LYS A 346 -15.81 12.54 -5.51
C LYS A 346 -15.03 12.82 -4.24
N TRP A 347 -15.35 13.96 -3.65
CA TRP A 347 -14.66 14.51 -2.50
C TRP A 347 -15.66 14.82 -1.39
N LYS A 348 -15.29 14.48 -0.16
CA LYS A 348 -15.99 14.90 1.05
C LYS A 348 -15.13 15.94 1.77
N ALA A 349 -15.66 17.14 1.96
CA ALA A 349 -14.95 18.20 2.67
C ALA A 349 -14.62 17.75 4.09
N GLU A 350 -13.40 18.04 4.55
CA GLU A 350 -13.04 17.87 5.95
C GLU A 350 -13.78 18.90 6.80
N GLN A 351 -13.99 18.60 8.09
CA GLN A 351 -14.65 19.50 9.00
C GLN A 351 -13.72 19.94 10.11
N TYR A 352 -13.79 21.22 10.46
CA TYR A 352 -12.96 21.85 11.47
C TYR A 352 -13.82 22.47 12.56
N ALA A 353 -13.34 22.37 13.80
CA ALA A 353 -14.03 22.88 14.96
C ALA A 353 -13.72 24.37 15.16
N VAL A 354 -14.75 25.20 15.30
CA VAL A 354 -14.66 26.58 15.76
C VAL A 354 -15.07 26.60 17.22
N THR A 355 -14.11 26.85 18.10
CA THR A 355 -14.30 26.85 19.55
C THR A 355 -14.34 28.27 20.09
N PHE A 356 -15.29 28.57 20.96
CA PHE A 356 -15.49 29.90 21.50
C PHE A 356 -15.01 29.98 22.95
N ASN A 357 -13.81 30.52 23.17
CA ASN A 357 -13.32 30.84 24.49
C ASN A 357 -13.91 32.19 24.96
N THR A 358 -14.86 32.14 25.88
CA THR A 358 -15.60 33.33 26.31
C THR A 358 -14.83 34.20 27.31
N ASN A 359 -13.60 33.84 27.68
CA ASN A 359 -12.74 34.59 28.62
C ASN A 359 -13.49 34.98 29.92
N GLY A 360 -14.15 33.99 30.52
CA GLY A 360 -14.94 34.15 31.75
C GLY A 360 -16.33 34.73 31.55
N GLY A 361 -16.91 34.62 30.35
CA GLY A 361 -18.32 34.87 30.09
C GLY A 361 -19.17 33.59 30.17
N SER A 362 -20.43 33.65 29.73
CA SER A 362 -21.30 32.48 29.58
C SER A 362 -20.69 31.44 28.63
N THR A 363 -21.00 30.17 28.82
CA THR A 363 -20.50 29.08 27.95
C THR A 363 -21.16 29.13 26.57
N LEU A 364 -20.43 28.69 25.55
CA LEU A 364 -20.91 28.52 24.18
C LEU A 364 -20.44 27.16 23.65
N SER A 365 -21.28 26.51 22.84
CA SER A 365 -20.93 25.29 22.12
C SER A 365 -20.02 25.60 20.94
N SER A 366 -19.15 24.65 20.58
CA SER A 366 -18.38 24.72 19.34
C SER A 366 -19.26 24.47 18.11
N GLU A 367 -18.82 24.98 16.96
CA GLU A 367 -19.43 24.74 15.64
C GLU A 367 -18.48 23.89 14.79
N MET A 368 -19.01 22.90 14.06
CA MET A 368 -18.25 22.17 13.03
C MET A 368 -18.59 22.75 11.66
N VAL A 369 -17.58 23.17 10.90
CA VAL A 369 -17.76 23.73 9.56
C VAL A 369 -16.89 23.01 8.55
N ASP A 370 -17.39 22.91 7.31
CA ASP A 370 -16.65 22.32 6.21
C ASP A 370 -15.42 23.19 5.85
N TYR A 371 -14.35 22.56 5.37
CA TYR A 371 -13.15 23.22 4.92
C TYR A 371 -13.44 24.37 3.96
N ASN A 372 -12.78 25.51 4.19
CA ASN A 372 -12.87 26.71 3.37
C ASN A 372 -14.30 27.32 3.33
N THR A 373 -15.08 27.10 4.39
CA THR A 373 -16.38 27.75 4.61
C THR A 373 -16.34 28.70 5.81
N LYS A 374 -17.36 29.55 5.95
CA LYS A 374 -17.44 30.56 7.03
C LYS A 374 -18.14 29.97 8.24
N ALA A 375 -17.65 30.31 9.42
CA ALA A 375 -18.35 30.04 10.68
C ALA A 375 -19.56 30.95 10.85
N THR A 376 -20.57 30.50 11.59
CA THR A 376 -21.70 31.32 11.98
C THR A 376 -21.33 32.12 13.23
N GLU A 377 -21.57 33.44 13.22
CA GLU A 377 -21.33 34.24 14.42
C GLU A 377 -22.31 33.79 15.54
N PRO A 378 -21.80 33.36 16.72
CA PRO A 378 -22.66 32.92 17.80
C PRO A 378 -23.35 34.13 18.46
N SER A 379 -24.42 33.88 19.21
CA SER A 379 -25.01 34.90 20.07
C SER A 379 -23.98 35.44 21.06
N ALA A 380 -23.94 36.77 21.21
CA ALA A 380 -22.98 37.43 22.11
C ALA A 380 -23.06 36.84 23.53
N PRO A 381 -21.94 36.33 24.08
CA PRO A 381 -21.92 35.82 25.44
C PRO A 381 -22.13 36.95 26.45
N THR A 382 -22.48 36.62 27.68
CA THR A 382 -22.67 37.59 28.77
C THR A 382 -21.59 37.46 29.83
N LYS A 383 -21.12 38.59 30.38
CA LYS A 383 -20.19 38.65 31.52
C LYS A 383 -20.59 39.79 32.45
N GLN A 384 -20.83 39.49 33.73
CA GLN A 384 -21.31 40.47 34.70
C GLN A 384 -20.35 41.65 34.83
N GLY A 385 -20.87 42.88 34.70
CA GLY A 385 -20.08 44.11 34.82
C GLY A 385 -19.25 44.47 33.58
N TYR A 386 -19.37 43.72 32.47
CA TYR A 386 -18.69 44.00 31.20
C TYR A 386 -19.68 44.08 30.03
N THR A 387 -19.25 44.70 28.93
CA THR A 387 -19.90 44.68 27.62
C THR A 387 -19.05 43.88 26.64
N PHE A 388 -19.68 43.02 25.85
CA PHE A 388 -19.01 42.22 24.82
C PHE A 388 -18.58 43.10 23.64
N ASP A 389 -17.32 43.01 23.24
CA ASP A 389 -16.71 43.83 22.17
C ASP A 389 -16.55 43.06 20.84
N GLY A 390 -16.34 41.75 20.93
CA GLY A 390 -16.26 40.86 19.76
C GLY A 390 -15.37 39.64 19.98
N TRP A 391 -15.22 38.86 18.91
CA TRP A 391 -14.37 37.67 18.84
C TRP A 391 -13.02 37.99 18.22
N TYR A 392 -11.96 37.46 18.82
CA TYR A 392 -10.57 37.69 18.43
C TYR A 392 -9.85 36.37 18.16
N LYS A 393 -8.85 36.38 17.30
CA LYS A 393 -8.17 35.16 16.82
C LYS A 393 -7.21 34.57 17.83
N GLU A 394 -6.80 35.36 18.81
CA GLU A 394 -5.82 34.96 19.82
C GLU A 394 -6.14 35.52 21.21
N ALA A 395 -5.59 34.89 22.23
CA ALA A 395 -5.78 35.29 23.63
C ALA A 395 -5.24 36.71 23.95
N ALA A 396 -4.35 37.27 23.11
CA ALA A 396 -3.86 38.64 23.25
C ALA A 396 -4.89 39.71 22.81
N LEU A 397 -5.97 39.31 22.14
CA LEU A 397 -7.11 40.18 21.75
C LEU A 397 -6.72 41.37 20.87
N THR A 398 -5.84 41.13 19.90
CA THR A 398 -5.33 42.16 18.97
C THR A 398 -6.00 42.08 17.61
N ASN A 399 -6.19 40.88 17.05
CA ASN A 399 -6.82 40.65 15.75
C ASN A 399 -8.26 40.19 15.90
N ARG A 400 -9.21 40.99 15.43
CA ARG A 400 -10.64 40.63 15.42
C ARG A 400 -10.90 39.59 14.33
N TRP A 401 -11.71 38.58 14.62
CA TRP A 401 -12.20 37.64 13.61
C TRP A 401 -13.36 38.27 12.83
N ASP A 402 -13.41 38.04 11.53
CA ASP A 402 -14.46 38.56 10.65
C ASP A 402 -15.27 37.40 10.04
N PHE A 403 -16.42 37.11 10.66
CA PHE A 403 -17.36 36.08 10.20
C PHE A 403 -17.91 36.32 8.79
N THR A 404 -17.77 37.54 8.24
CA THR A 404 -18.26 37.86 6.90
C THR A 404 -17.27 37.46 5.82
N ASN A 405 -15.97 37.58 6.08
CA ASN A 405 -14.93 37.43 5.04
C ASN A 405 -13.99 36.26 5.29
N GLU A 406 -13.84 35.81 6.54
CA GLU A 406 -12.88 34.77 6.90
C GLU A 406 -13.50 33.39 6.83
N VAL A 407 -12.67 32.44 6.41
CA VAL A 407 -13.03 31.04 6.25
C VAL A 407 -12.18 30.20 7.18
N VAL A 408 -12.71 29.03 7.53
CA VAL A 408 -12.06 28.08 8.43
C VAL A 408 -11.36 27.02 7.60
N ASN A 409 -10.03 26.94 7.77
CA ASN A 409 -9.17 25.98 7.09
C ASN A 409 -8.51 24.99 8.06
N GLU A 410 -8.58 25.25 9.37
CA GLU A 410 -8.14 24.38 10.46
C GLU A 410 -8.98 24.66 11.72
N SER A 411 -8.93 23.76 12.72
CA SER A 411 -9.65 23.96 13.98
C SER A 411 -9.15 25.23 14.67
N THR A 412 -10.07 26.18 14.90
CA THR A 412 -9.76 27.53 15.35
C THR A 412 -10.43 27.82 16.68
N THR A 413 -9.73 28.48 17.61
CA THR A 413 -10.32 29.00 18.84
C THR A 413 -10.44 30.52 18.77
N LEU A 414 -11.65 31.05 18.97
CA LEU A 414 -11.93 32.48 19.03
C LEU A 414 -12.12 32.93 20.46
N TYR A 415 -11.59 34.11 20.80
CA TYR A 415 -11.51 34.64 22.15
C TYR A 415 -12.39 35.88 22.31
N ALA A 416 -13.26 35.88 23.31
CA ALA A 416 -14.13 37.02 23.60
C ALA A 416 -13.32 38.17 24.21
N LYS A 417 -13.52 39.39 23.68
CA LYS A 417 -13.02 40.63 24.28
C LYS A 417 -14.12 41.35 25.04
N TRP A 418 -13.74 41.91 26.18
CA TRP A 418 -14.64 42.55 27.12
C TRP A 418 -14.20 43.97 27.42
N LYS A 419 -15.15 44.89 27.49
CA LYS A 419 -14.95 46.25 27.99
C LYS A 419 -15.65 46.39 29.34
N ALA A 420 -14.93 46.82 30.38
CA ALA A 420 -15.53 47.03 31.70
C ALA A 420 -16.61 48.11 31.62
N LYS A 421 -17.75 47.89 32.28
CA LYS A 421 -18.74 48.94 32.50
C LYS A 421 -18.15 49.95 33.50
N GLN A 422 -18.55 51.21 33.38
CA GLN A 422 -18.15 52.26 34.31
C GLN A 422 -19.34 52.69 35.16
N TYR A 423 -19.06 52.98 36.42
CA TYR A 423 -20.04 53.43 37.40
C TYR A 423 -19.61 54.75 38.02
N ALA A 424 -20.60 55.59 38.30
CA ALA A 424 -20.37 56.88 38.91
C ALA A 424 -20.20 56.73 40.42
N VAL A 425 -19.10 57.28 40.95
CA VAL A 425 -18.87 57.49 42.38
C VAL A 425 -19.15 58.95 42.68
N THR A 426 -20.14 59.19 43.52
CA THR A 426 -20.64 60.51 43.87
C THR A 426 -20.34 60.82 45.33
N PHE A 427 -19.88 62.03 45.61
CA PHE A 427 -19.44 62.43 46.94
C PHE A 427 -20.43 63.42 47.56
N ASN A 428 -21.25 62.93 48.49
CA ASN A 428 -22.11 63.78 49.30
C ASN A 428 -21.34 64.29 50.53
N THR A 429 -20.98 65.57 50.51
CA THR A 429 -20.11 66.16 51.53
C THR A 429 -20.85 66.55 52.82
N ASN A 430 -22.16 66.30 52.92
CA ASN A 430 -22.99 66.61 54.09
C ASN A 430 -22.81 68.07 54.57
N GLY A 431 -22.88 69.01 53.62
CA GLY A 431 -22.75 70.45 53.86
C GLY A 431 -21.30 70.96 53.93
N GLY A 432 -20.36 70.25 53.31
CA GLY A 432 -18.98 70.74 53.06
C GLY A 432 -18.81 71.28 51.65
N SER A 433 -17.57 71.54 51.24
CA SER A 433 -17.21 71.94 49.86
C SER A 433 -17.69 70.92 48.82
N THR A 434 -18.02 71.36 47.61
CA THR A 434 -18.47 70.49 46.51
C THR A 434 -17.31 69.66 45.94
N LEU A 435 -17.60 68.42 45.54
CA LEU A 435 -16.66 67.51 44.87
C LEU A 435 -17.28 66.97 43.57
N SER A 436 -16.45 66.76 42.56
CA SER A 436 -16.85 66.13 41.29
C SER A 436 -17.02 64.62 41.46
N SER A 437 -17.94 64.03 40.70
CA SER A 437 -18.05 62.57 40.59
C SER A 437 -16.91 61.97 39.78
N GLU A 438 -16.54 60.74 40.10
CA GLU A 438 -15.54 59.94 39.39
C GLU A 438 -16.24 58.81 38.62
N MET A 439 -15.81 58.51 37.38
CA MET A 439 -16.24 57.30 36.66
C MET A 439 -15.19 56.22 36.86
N VAL A 440 -15.61 55.12 37.47
CA VAL A 440 -14.72 54.03 37.89
C VAL A 440 -15.10 52.75 37.16
N ASP A 441 -14.10 52.04 36.63
CA ASP A 441 -14.31 50.75 35.98
C ASP A 441 -14.85 49.72 36.98
N TYR A 442 -15.75 48.85 36.52
CA TYR A 442 -16.31 47.78 37.33
C TYR A 442 -15.24 46.97 38.05
N ASN A 443 -15.48 46.74 39.34
CA ASN A 443 -14.64 45.95 40.24
C ASN A 443 -13.23 46.55 40.45
N THR A 444 -13.10 47.87 40.31
CA THR A 444 -11.88 48.62 40.65
C THR A 444 -12.16 49.60 41.79
N LYS A 445 -11.10 50.19 42.36
CA LYS A 445 -11.18 51.10 43.50
C LYS A 445 -11.40 52.53 43.00
N ALA A 446 -12.27 53.27 43.67
CA ALA A 446 -12.37 54.71 43.49
C ALA A 446 -11.12 55.40 44.03
N THR A 447 -10.77 56.56 43.48
CA THR A 447 -9.70 57.39 44.03
C THR A 447 -10.25 58.17 45.23
N GLU A 448 -9.53 58.16 46.36
CA GLU A 448 -9.93 59.00 47.50
C GLU A 448 -9.84 60.48 47.10
N PRO A 449 -10.94 61.26 47.19
CA PRO A 449 -10.90 62.67 46.84
C PRO A 449 -10.16 63.46 47.92
N SER A 450 -9.72 64.67 47.60
CA SER A 450 -9.22 65.59 48.61
C SER A 450 -10.28 65.81 49.70
N ALA A 451 -9.82 65.82 50.96
CA ALA A 451 -10.71 65.98 52.10
C ALA A 451 -11.55 67.26 51.94
N PRO A 452 -12.90 67.17 51.94
CA PRO A 452 -13.72 68.36 51.83
C PRO A 452 -13.54 69.25 53.07
N THR A 453 -13.93 70.51 52.97
CA THR A 453 -13.85 71.46 54.09
C THR A 453 -15.23 71.87 54.59
N LYS A 454 -15.36 72.02 55.92
CA LYS A 454 -16.57 72.52 56.60
C LYS A 454 -16.18 73.34 57.81
N GLN A 455 -16.61 74.61 57.86
CA GLN A 455 -16.23 75.54 58.92
C GLN A 455 -16.67 75.04 60.30
N GLY A 456 -15.77 75.06 61.28
CA GLY A 456 -16.05 74.62 62.67
C GLY A 456 -15.90 73.12 62.93
N TYR A 457 -15.60 72.31 61.91
CA TYR A 457 -15.48 70.86 62.01
C TYR A 457 -14.16 70.34 61.43
N THR A 458 -13.78 69.13 61.79
CA THR A 458 -12.72 68.34 61.17
C THR A 458 -13.37 67.19 60.40
N PHE A 459 -12.94 66.95 59.18
CA PHE A 459 -13.37 65.79 58.38
C PHE A 459 -12.87 64.51 59.04
N ASP A 460 -13.77 63.55 59.29
CA ASP A 460 -13.43 62.24 59.88
C ASP A 460 -13.11 61.22 58.78
N ASN A 461 -14.11 60.88 57.96
CA ASN A 461 -13.97 59.93 56.86
C ASN A 461 -15.19 59.93 55.92
N TRP A 462 -15.11 59.15 54.85
CA TRP A 462 -16.21 58.78 53.97
C TRP A 462 -16.96 57.54 54.49
N TYR A 463 -18.27 57.50 54.28
CA TYR A 463 -19.15 56.42 54.74
C TYR A 463 -20.03 55.92 53.61
N LYS A 464 -20.39 54.63 53.67
CA LYS A 464 -21.20 53.92 52.67
C LYS A 464 -22.64 54.41 52.58
N GLU A 465 -23.14 55.00 53.66
CA GLU A 465 -24.53 55.43 53.77
C GLU A 465 -24.69 56.71 54.58
N ALA A 466 -25.82 57.39 54.39
CA ALA A 466 -26.13 58.65 55.07
C ALA A 466 -26.23 58.53 56.60
N ALA A 467 -26.43 57.33 57.15
CA ALA A 467 -26.45 57.07 58.59
C ALA A 467 -25.05 57.13 59.24
N LEU A 468 -23.98 57.15 58.44
CA LEU A 468 -22.58 57.31 58.88
C LEU A 468 -22.12 56.23 59.89
N THR A 469 -22.54 54.99 59.66
CA THR A 469 -22.22 53.84 60.51
C THR A 469 -21.08 53.00 59.95
N ASN A 470 -21.03 52.79 58.64
CA ASN A 470 -20.02 51.99 57.96
C ASN A 470 -19.07 52.88 57.16
N ARG A 471 -17.80 52.89 57.54
CA ARG A 471 -16.76 53.62 56.81
C ARG A 471 -16.56 53.01 55.43
N TRP A 472 -16.34 53.87 54.45
CA TRP A 472 -15.84 53.48 53.14
C TRP A 472 -14.32 53.36 53.23
N ASP A 473 -13.78 52.29 52.65
CA ASP A 473 -12.35 52.04 52.60
C ASP A 473 -11.90 52.04 51.15
N PHE A 474 -11.24 53.12 50.71
CA PHE A 474 -10.71 53.24 49.35
C PHE A 474 -9.60 52.21 49.04
N THR A 475 -9.03 51.56 50.05
CA THR A 475 -8.03 50.51 49.87
C THR A 475 -8.67 49.15 49.60
N ASN A 476 -9.85 48.86 50.15
CA ASN A 476 -10.44 47.53 50.11
C ASN A 476 -11.81 47.45 49.41
N ASN A 477 -12.53 48.55 49.27
CA ASN A 477 -13.86 48.53 48.64
C ASN A 477 -13.75 48.76 47.13
N LEU A 478 -14.52 47.97 46.38
CA LEU A 478 -14.58 47.99 44.92
C LEU A 478 -15.92 48.57 44.47
N ILE A 479 -15.90 49.24 43.31
CA ILE A 479 -17.09 49.82 42.70
C ILE A 479 -17.74 48.78 41.79
N THR A 480 -18.94 48.34 42.15
CA THR A 480 -19.72 47.38 41.37
C THR A 480 -21.00 47.98 40.76
N GLU A 481 -21.42 49.14 41.25
CA GLU A 481 -22.57 49.92 40.81
C GLU A 481 -22.39 51.41 41.11
N ASN A 482 -23.33 52.26 40.67
CA ASN A 482 -23.30 53.68 41.00
C ASN A 482 -23.37 53.85 42.52
N THR A 483 -22.34 54.49 43.10
CA THR A 483 -22.13 54.56 44.55
C THR A 483 -22.13 56.01 45.01
N THR A 484 -22.78 56.29 46.14
CA THR A 484 -22.70 57.60 46.81
C THR A 484 -22.03 57.47 48.16
N LEU A 485 -20.95 58.23 48.40
CA LEU A 485 -20.21 58.27 49.65
C LEU A 485 -20.54 59.52 50.45
N TYR A 486 -20.64 59.38 51.78
CA TYR A 486 -21.12 60.43 52.68
C TYR A 486 -20.03 60.88 53.66
N ALA A 487 -19.74 62.17 53.72
CA ALA A 487 -18.72 62.72 54.63
C ALA A 487 -19.22 62.80 56.09
N LYS A 488 -18.40 62.39 57.05
CA LYS A 488 -18.64 62.60 58.49
C LYS A 488 -17.73 63.67 59.06
N TRP A 489 -18.24 64.40 60.05
CA TRP A 489 -17.61 65.57 60.65
C TRP A 489 -17.52 65.44 62.18
N VAL A 490 -16.40 65.87 62.76
CA VAL A 490 -16.16 65.90 64.22
C VAL A 490 -15.86 67.33 64.66
N VAL A 491 -16.38 67.75 65.81
CA VAL A 491 -16.12 69.09 66.40
C VAL A 491 -14.71 69.12 66.98
N LYS A 492 -13.95 70.22 66.76
CA LYS A 492 -12.57 70.38 67.29
C LYS A 492 -12.57 70.60 68.82
N SER A 493 -11.82 69.81 69.60
CA SER A 493 -11.70 69.92 71.08
C SER A 493 -10.26 69.77 71.61
N SER A 494 -9.93 70.42 72.73
CA SER A 494 -8.56 70.68 73.26
C SER A 494 -8.16 69.87 74.52
N SER A 495 -6.86 69.50 74.64
CA SER A 495 -6.00 69.25 75.86
C SER A 495 -6.02 67.92 76.71
N GLY A 496 -4.84 67.22 76.80
CA GLY A 496 -3.97 67.02 78.00
C GLY A 496 -4.03 65.79 78.98
N GLY A 497 -3.01 64.89 78.96
CA GLY A 497 -2.31 64.07 80.02
C GLY A 497 -3.06 63.20 81.09
N GLY A 498 -2.60 62.08 81.69
CA GLY A 498 -1.43 61.17 81.68
C GLY A 498 -1.38 60.29 82.97
N LEU A 499 -1.30 58.93 82.89
CA LEU A 499 -1.03 57.93 83.97
C LEU A 499 -0.53 56.59 83.31
N PRO A 500 0.02 55.59 84.05
CA PRO A 500 1.24 54.83 83.72
C PRO A 500 1.23 54.15 82.33
N GLN A 501 2.33 54.28 81.58
CA GLN A 501 2.49 53.71 80.24
C GLN A 501 2.59 52.18 80.26
N ASN A 502 1.45 51.51 80.31
CA ASN A 502 1.34 50.24 79.59
C ASN A 502 1.31 50.56 78.11
N SER A 503 2.08 49.83 77.32
CA SER A 503 2.08 49.91 75.87
C SER A 503 1.27 48.77 75.29
N LEU A 504 0.43 49.07 74.31
CA LEU A 504 -0.31 48.07 73.56
C LEU A 504 0.54 47.54 72.41
N VAL A 505 0.61 46.22 72.30
CA VAL A 505 1.16 45.53 71.13
C VAL A 505 0.00 45.09 70.25
N TYR A 506 -0.05 45.64 69.03
CA TYR A 506 -1.04 45.30 68.01
C TYR A 506 -0.43 44.28 67.04
N PHE A 507 -1.19 43.26 66.69
CA PHE A 507 -0.78 42.24 65.73
C PHE A 507 -1.55 42.43 64.43
N GLU A 508 -0.82 42.78 63.37
CA GLU A 508 -1.33 42.80 61.99
C GLU A 508 -0.99 41.49 61.32
N SER A 509 -1.96 40.58 61.24
CA SER A 509 -1.73 39.23 60.73
C SER A 509 -1.53 39.19 59.21
N ASN A 510 -1.65 40.32 58.48
CA ASN A 510 -1.43 40.41 57.04
C ASN A 510 -2.18 39.31 56.26
N GLY A 511 -3.47 39.17 56.58
CA GLY A 511 -4.38 38.20 55.99
C GLY A 511 -4.36 36.81 56.65
N GLY A 512 -3.83 36.68 57.88
CA GLY A 512 -4.07 35.54 58.76
C GLY A 512 -5.31 35.73 59.64
N ASP A 513 -5.52 34.83 60.59
CA ASP A 513 -6.56 34.96 61.62
C ASP A 513 -6.40 36.23 62.49
N LEU A 514 -7.52 36.67 63.07
CA LEU A 514 -7.58 37.85 63.93
C LEU A 514 -6.97 37.56 65.30
N LEU A 515 -6.02 38.39 65.72
CA LEU A 515 -5.35 38.27 67.01
C LEU A 515 -5.73 39.45 67.92
N GLY A 516 -5.94 39.15 69.22
CA GLY A 516 -6.14 40.18 70.24
C GLY A 516 -4.86 40.97 70.52
N ASN A 517 -4.99 42.23 70.94
CA ASN A 517 -3.83 43.03 71.37
C ASN A 517 -3.27 42.53 72.71
N LEU A 518 -1.99 42.81 72.96
CA LEU A 518 -1.32 42.47 74.21
C LEU A 518 -0.93 43.76 74.95
N SER A 519 -1.41 43.92 76.18
CA SER A 519 -0.99 45.03 77.06
C SER A 519 0.23 44.61 77.88
N VAL A 520 1.34 45.31 77.73
CA VAL A 520 2.58 45.06 78.49
C VAL A 520 3.12 46.31 79.16
N ALA A 521 3.81 46.14 80.28
CA ALA A 521 4.48 47.25 80.97
C ALA A 521 5.61 47.82 80.11
N TYR A 522 5.87 49.13 80.23
CA TYR A 522 6.98 49.81 79.57
C TYR A 522 8.31 49.07 79.78
N ASN A 523 9.10 48.95 78.72
CA ASN A 523 10.43 48.34 78.66
C ASN A 523 10.46 46.81 78.88
N THR A 524 9.37 46.10 78.55
CA THR A 524 9.25 44.64 78.69
C THR A 524 9.74 43.90 77.42
N LYS A 525 10.45 42.79 77.61
CA LYS A 525 10.73 41.80 76.53
C LYS A 525 9.54 40.87 76.37
N LEU A 526 9.07 40.68 75.14
CA LEU A 526 7.95 39.78 74.85
C LEU A 526 8.47 38.34 74.77
N ALA A 527 7.85 37.41 75.49
CA ALA A 527 8.13 35.98 75.38
C ALA A 527 6.86 35.25 74.92
N GLY A 528 6.97 34.36 73.93
CA GLY A 528 5.84 33.56 73.44
C GLY A 528 4.79 34.38 72.67
N LEU A 529 5.19 35.09 71.61
CA LEU A 529 4.25 35.80 70.74
C LEU A 529 3.27 34.82 70.07
N PRO A 530 2.00 35.22 69.84
CA PRO A 530 1.03 34.39 69.14
C PRO A 530 1.51 34.07 67.73
N ILE A 531 1.23 32.87 67.26
CA ILE A 531 1.51 32.41 65.90
C ILE A 531 0.18 32.39 65.14
N PRO A 532 -0.09 33.34 64.23
CA PRO A 532 -1.29 33.34 63.43
C PRO A 532 -1.29 32.18 62.43
N VAL A 533 -2.46 31.83 61.92
CA VAL A 533 -2.66 30.82 60.88
C VAL A 533 -3.19 31.47 59.59
N LYS A 534 -2.59 31.09 58.45
CA LYS A 534 -3.05 31.48 57.11
C LYS A 534 -2.95 30.27 56.17
N ASN A 535 -4.09 29.77 55.70
CA ASN A 535 -4.14 28.58 54.83
C ASN A 535 -3.26 28.75 53.59
N GLY A 536 -2.38 27.77 53.32
CA GLY A 536 -1.47 27.77 52.18
C GLY A 536 -0.14 28.52 52.39
N PHE A 537 0.12 29.04 53.59
CA PHE A 537 1.33 29.79 53.92
C PHE A 537 1.95 29.31 55.23
N THR A 538 3.28 29.36 55.33
CA THR A 538 4.04 29.15 56.57
C THR A 538 4.35 30.51 57.22
N PHE A 539 4.13 30.62 58.53
CA PHE A 539 4.40 31.84 59.29
C PHE A 539 5.91 32.10 59.40
N GLY A 540 6.37 33.22 58.84
CA GLY A 540 7.78 33.60 58.73
C GLY A 540 8.27 34.53 59.84
N GLY A 541 7.45 34.82 60.85
CA GLY A 541 7.81 35.68 61.99
C GLY A 541 7.12 37.05 62.01
N TRP A 542 7.31 37.78 63.12
CA TRP A 542 6.78 39.12 63.35
C TRP A 542 7.80 40.20 62.98
N TYR A 543 7.38 41.22 62.26
CA TYR A 543 8.22 42.32 61.77
C TYR A 543 7.76 43.66 62.33
N LYS A 544 8.70 44.61 62.43
CA LYS A 544 8.49 45.93 63.05
C LYS A 544 7.72 46.92 62.18
N GLU A 545 7.61 46.64 60.88
CA GLU A 545 6.92 47.48 59.91
C GLU A 545 6.27 46.65 58.78
N ASP A 546 5.30 47.25 58.12
CA ASP A 546 4.53 46.65 57.03
C ASP A 546 5.38 46.27 55.80
N ALA A 547 6.54 46.91 55.62
CA ALA A 547 7.50 46.55 54.57
C ALA A 547 8.20 45.19 54.81
N LEU A 548 8.05 44.58 56.00
CA LEU A 548 8.59 43.27 56.37
C LEU A 548 10.12 43.14 56.22
N ILE A 549 10.84 44.21 56.55
CA ILE A 549 12.31 44.27 56.43
C ILE A 549 12.98 43.90 57.76
N ASN A 550 12.60 44.56 58.86
CA ASN A 550 13.20 44.36 60.18
C ASN A 550 12.38 43.37 61.03
N LEU A 551 12.96 42.21 61.31
CA LEU A 551 12.36 41.20 62.19
C LEU A 551 12.33 41.70 63.65
N TRP A 552 11.25 41.39 64.37
CA TRP A 552 11.20 41.53 65.82
C TRP A 552 12.05 40.45 66.48
N ASP A 553 13.14 40.86 67.09
CA ASP A 553 14.07 39.98 67.78
C ASP A 553 13.62 39.79 69.24
N ILE A 554 13.10 38.60 69.51
CA ILE A 554 12.59 38.22 70.83
C ILE A 554 13.66 38.25 71.94
N ALA A 555 14.95 38.17 71.58
CA ALA A 555 16.04 38.18 72.54
C ALA A 555 16.45 39.61 72.95
N THR A 556 16.28 40.60 72.08
CA THR A 556 16.85 41.94 72.28
C THR A 556 15.82 43.06 72.32
N ASP A 557 14.70 42.94 71.60
CA ASP A 557 13.70 43.99 71.49
C ASP A 557 12.83 44.13 72.75
N ARG A 558 12.45 45.38 73.03
CA ARG A 558 11.61 45.76 74.17
C ARG A 558 10.51 46.70 73.73
N VAL A 559 9.33 46.54 74.33
CA VAL A 559 8.19 47.43 74.07
C VAL A 559 8.33 48.68 74.94
N THR A 560 8.71 49.81 74.33
CA THR A 560 8.86 51.11 75.02
C THR A 560 7.77 52.12 74.61
N LYS A 561 6.88 51.73 73.70
CA LYS A 561 5.71 52.48 73.24
C LYS A 561 4.71 51.50 72.62
N ASP A 562 3.50 51.97 72.34
CA ASP A 562 2.56 51.23 71.50
C ASP A 562 3.25 50.77 70.21
N THR A 563 3.26 49.45 69.99
CA THR A 563 4.06 48.81 68.95
C THR A 563 3.13 47.95 68.10
N LYS A 564 3.20 48.10 66.78
CA LYS A 564 2.45 47.25 65.85
C LYS A 564 3.43 46.29 65.18
N LEU A 565 3.13 44.99 65.24
CA LEU A 565 3.93 43.93 64.61
C LEU A 565 3.17 43.36 63.42
N TYR A 566 3.89 43.05 62.34
CA TYR A 566 3.35 42.62 61.06
C TYR A 566 3.80 41.19 60.74
N ALA A 567 2.86 40.30 60.44
CA ALA A 567 3.16 38.93 60.10
C ALA A 567 3.77 38.84 58.70
N LYS A 568 4.87 38.09 58.55
CA LYS A 568 5.40 37.68 57.24
C LYS A 568 4.94 36.28 56.90
N TRP A 569 4.54 36.08 55.66
CA TRP A 569 4.09 34.78 55.14
C TRP A 569 5.02 34.28 54.05
N ILE A 570 5.37 32.99 54.13
CA ILE A 570 6.09 32.28 53.08
C ILE A 570 5.06 31.38 52.39
N ALA A 571 4.84 31.57 51.09
CA ALA A 571 3.91 30.73 50.33
C ALA A 571 4.42 29.28 50.31
N ASN A 572 3.53 28.31 50.58
CA ASN A 572 3.86 26.91 50.38
C ASN A 572 3.81 26.66 48.86
N THR A 573 4.96 26.74 48.18
CA THR A 573 5.02 26.61 46.73
C THR A 573 5.00 25.14 46.31
N THR A 574 3.81 24.64 45.98
CA THR A 574 3.66 23.63 44.94
C THR A 574 2.46 24.07 44.10
N PRO A 575 2.67 24.70 42.93
CA PRO A 575 1.54 25.03 42.07
C PRO A 575 0.96 23.72 41.53
N GLU A 576 -0.33 23.46 41.80
CA GLU A 576 -1.10 22.47 41.04
C GLU A 576 -1.04 22.87 39.56
N GLN A 577 -0.41 22.02 38.76
CA GLN A 577 -0.48 22.12 37.31
C GLN A 577 -1.95 21.92 36.88
N PRO A 578 -2.44 22.67 35.87
CA PRO A 578 -3.81 22.51 35.40
C PRO A 578 -4.04 21.06 34.93
N ILE A 579 -5.04 20.39 35.51
CA ILE A 579 -5.48 19.06 35.07
C ILE A 579 -6.20 19.24 33.73
N MET A 580 -5.60 18.76 32.65
CA MET A 580 -6.21 18.77 31.32
C MET A 580 -7.32 17.72 31.25
N THR A 581 -8.46 18.05 30.64
CA THR A 581 -9.62 17.13 30.55
C THR A 581 -9.91 16.76 29.11
N PHE A 582 -10.30 15.50 28.88
CA PHE A 582 -10.76 14.99 27.59
C PHE A 582 -12.23 14.63 27.67
N ASN A 583 -12.96 14.79 26.57
CA ASN A 583 -14.41 14.68 26.54
C ASN A 583 -14.93 13.28 26.94
N ASP A 584 -14.14 12.25 26.70
CA ASP A 584 -14.47 10.84 26.92
C ASP A 584 -13.81 10.25 28.18
N THR A 585 -13.16 11.06 29.01
CA THR A 585 -12.50 10.59 30.24
C THR A 585 -13.20 11.02 31.52
N ILE A 586 -14.17 11.94 31.49
CA ILE A 586 -14.76 12.56 32.68
C ILE A 586 -15.22 11.53 33.72
N ASP A 587 -15.92 10.48 33.28
CA ASP A 587 -16.43 9.40 34.14
C ASP A 587 -15.55 8.13 34.12
N HIS A 588 -14.35 8.22 33.54
CA HIS A 588 -13.43 7.08 33.40
C HIS A 588 -12.52 6.96 34.63
N TRP A 589 -12.25 5.73 35.10
CA TRP A 589 -11.41 5.47 36.28
C TRP A 589 -9.99 6.06 36.18
N ALA A 590 -9.51 6.30 34.96
CA ALA A 590 -8.19 6.87 34.68
C ALA A 590 -8.19 8.39 34.46
N ASN A 591 -9.32 9.09 34.61
CA ASN A 591 -9.47 10.52 34.28
C ASN A 591 -8.35 11.39 34.87
N GLU A 592 -8.12 11.27 36.18
CA GLU A 592 -7.15 12.09 36.89
C GLU A 592 -5.72 11.82 36.43
N MET A 593 -5.36 10.54 36.23
CA MET A 593 -4.02 10.13 35.76
C MET A 593 -3.76 10.63 34.34
N ILE A 594 -4.76 10.50 33.46
CA ILE A 594 -4.72 11.01 32.09
C ILE A 594 -4.52 12.53 32.11
N GLY A 595 -5.31 13.25 32.91
CA GLY A 595 -5.25 14.71 32.95
C GLY A 595 -3.95 15.26 33.53
N LYS A 596 -3.36 14.58 34.53
CA LYS A 596 -2.05 14.95 35.11
C LYS A 596 -0.91 14.76 34.12
N LEU A 597 -0.83 13.61 33.45
CA LEU A 597 0.22 13.36 32.45
C LEU A 597 0.02 14.21 31.17
N ALA A 598 -1.22 14.55 30.82
CA ALA A 598 -1.51 15.48 29.73
C ALA A 598 -1.10 16.92 30.09
N GLY A 599 -1.34 17.37 31.33
CA GLY A 599 -0.84 18.66 31.84
C GLY A 599 0.69 18.77 31.87
N GLN A 600 1.40 17.63 31.91
CA GLN A 600 2.86 17.55 31.78
C GLN A 600 3.36 17.48 30.33
N GLY A 601 2.46 17.45 29.34
CA GLY A 601 2.83 17.31 27.92
C GLY A 601 3.27 15.91 27.50
N ILE A 602 3.18 14.92 28.40
CA ILE A 602 3.57 13.52 28.12
C ILE A 602 2.53 12.87 27.20
N ILE A 603 1.25 13.12 27.47
CA ILE A 603 0.13 12.59 26.70
C ILE A 603 -0.53 13.69 25.88
N THR A 604 -0.90 13.37 24.65
CA THR A 604 -1.78 14.19 23.82
C THR A 604 -3.01 13.37 23.42
N GLY A 605 -4.18 14.01 23.43
CA GLY A 605 -5.41 13.41 22.89
C GLY A 605 -5.46 13.49 21.38
N TYR A 606 -6.61 13.11 20.83
CA TYR A 606 -6.92 13.23 19.42
C TYR A 606 -7.44 14.65 19.11
N PRO A 607 -7.38 15.09 17.84
CA PRO A 607 -7.88 16.42 17.43
C PRO A 607 -9.36 16.67 17.74
N ASP A 608 -10.15 15.61 17.94
CA ASP A 608 -11.56 15.65 18.33
C ASP A 608 -11.79 15.89 19.83
N GLY A 609 -10.71 16.10 20.61
CA GLY A 609 -10.78 16.31 22.07
C GLY A 609 -10.97 15.03 22.88
N SER A 610 -10.94 13.85 22.25
CA SER A 610 -10.99 12.55 22.93
C SER A 610 -9.59 12.03 23.30
N PHE A 611 -9.51 11.20 24.33
CA PHE A 611 -8.31 10.42 24.66
C PHE A 611 -8.42 8.97 24.19
N ARG A 612 -9.64 8.44 24.08
CA ARG A 612 -10.00 7.05 23.76
C ARG A 612 -9.42 6.05 24.77
N PRO A 613 -9.77 6.14 26.06
CA PRO A 613 -9.11 5.39 27.13
C PRO A 613 -9.20 3.87 26.98
N ASN A 614 -10.29 3.36 26.40
CA ASN A 614 -10.54 1.92 26.24
C ASN A 614 -10.02 1.33 24.92
N GLU A 615 -9.51 2.15 24.01
CA GLU A 615 -8.91 1.65 22.76
C GLU A 615 -7.57 0.96 23.04
N PHE A 616 -7.27 -0.06 22.25
CA PHE A 616 -5.98 -0.75 22.36
C PHE A 616 -4.85 0.12 21.80
N ILE A 617 -3.72 0.13 22.52
CA ILE A 617 -2.61 1.01 22.19
C ILE A 617 -1.64 0.36 21.21
N GLN A 618 -1.15 1.17 20.27
CA GLN A 618 -0.21 0.74 19.24
C GLN A 618 1.24 0.88 19.70
N ARG A 619 2.14 0.07 19.15
CA ARG A 619 3.59 0.10 19.45
C ARG A 619 4.24 1.47 19.26
N GLN A 620 3.90 2.18 18.19
CA GLN A 620 4.42 3.54 17.92
C GLN A 620 3.97 4.57 18.97
N GLN A 621 2.75 4.42 19.51
CA GLN A 621 2.20 5.33 20.51
C GLN A 621 2.89 5.13 21.86
N VAL A 622 3.24 3.88 22.20
CA VAL A 622 4.03 3.57 23.40
C VAL A 622 5.43 4.14 23.29
N ALA A 623 6.08 4.02 22.13
CA ALA A 623 7.41 4.62 21.94
C ALA A 623 7.38 6.13 22.21
N LEU A 624 6.39 6.85 21.67
CA LEU A 624 6.25 8.29 21.90
C LEU A 624 5.94 8.65 23.35
N LEU A 625 5.10 7.88 24.05
CA LEU A 625 4.77 8.11 25.46
C LEU A 625 6.03 8.04 26.33
N PHE A 626 6.83 6.99 26.16
CA PHE A 626 8.06 6.82 26.93
C PHE A 626 9.14 7.83 26.54
N TYR A 627 9.27 8.15 25.26
CA TYR A 627 10.18 9.20 24.78
C TYR A 627 9.88 10.57 25.42
N ARG A 628 8.60 10.88 25.67
CA ARG A 628 8.20 12.13 26.35
C ARG A 628 8.34 12.05 27.87
N ALA A 629 8.21 10.86 28.45
CA ALA A 629 8.19 10.68 29.91
C ALA A 629 9.57 10.53 30.53
N PHE A 630 10.55 10.03 29.79
CA PHE A 630 11.88 9.69 30.32
C PHE A 630 12.99 10.09 29.36
N GLU A 631 14.16 10.36 29.93
CA GLU A 631 15.41 10.48 29.19
C GLU A 631 16.12 9.12 29.15
N PHE A 632 16.62 8.73 27.97
CA PHE A 632 17.27 7.44 27.78
C PHE A 632 18.68 7.59 27.24
N GLU A 633 19.61 6.85 27.85
CA GLU A 633 20.99 6.73 27.39
C GLU A 633 21.10 5.61 26.34
N PRO A 634 21.79 5.85 25.21
CA PRO A 634 21.98 4.83 24.18
C PRO A 634 22.92 3.72 24.67
N THR A 635 22.45 2.48 24.66
CA THR A 635 23.21 1.28 25.04
C THR A 635 23.70 0.48 23.82
N ARG A 636 23.14 0.75 22.64
CA ARG A 636 23.52 0.12 21.37
C ARG A 636 23.31 1.06 20.18
N GLN A 637 23.97 0.75 19.07
CA GLN A 637 23.68 1.39 17.79
C GLN A 637 22.28 1.02 17.29
N ALA A 638 21.60 1.99 16.67
CA ALA A 638 20.29 1.76 16.08
C ALA A 638 20.39 0.89 14.82
N ALA A 639 19.42 0.00 14.64
CA ALA A 639 19.25 -0.75 13.39
C ALA A 639 18.04 -0.21 12.65
N THR A 640 18.17 0.01 11.34
CA THR A 640 17.07 0.53 10.51
C THR A 640 15.91 -0.46 10.42
N PHE A 641 14.70 0.01 10.70
CA PHE A 641 13.47 -0.73 10.43
C PHE A 641 12.89 -0.34 9.07
N PHE A 642 12.56 -1.30 8.22
CA PHE A 642 12.07 -1.02 6.85
C PHE A 642 10.63 -0.49 6.81
N ASP A 643 9.88 -0.64 7.89
CA ASP A 643 8.47 -0.25 8.01
C ASP A 643 8.27 1.01 8.87
N VAL A 644 9.34 1.74 9.15
CA VAL A 644 9.29 3.04 9.85
C VAL A 644 9.90 4.10 8.94
N ASP A 645 9.04 4.98 8.40
CA ASP A 645 9.47 6.12 7.58
C ASP A 645 10.26 7.14 8.43
N PRO A 646 11.48 7.54 8.02
CA PRO A 646 12.26 8.59 8.69
C PRO A 646 11.53 9.93 8.88
N ASN A 647 10.52 10.23 8.06
CA ASN A 647 9.72 11.45 8.18
C ASN A 647 8.49 11.31 9.10
N ASN A 648 8.25 10.12 9.65
CA ASN A 648 7.13 9.88 10.55
C ASN A 648 7.36 10.55 11.91
N SER A 649 6.33 11.17 12.49
CA SER A 649 6.38 11.79 13.82
C SER A 649 6.80 10.86 14.97
N TYR A 650 6.73 9.54 14.77
CA TYR A 650 7.14 8.53 15.74
C TYR A 650 8.60 8.04 15.55
N TYR A 651 9.27 8.44 14.47
CA TYR A 651 10.59 7.90 14.08
C TYR A 651 11.64 8.10 15.18
N GLU A 652 11.82 9.34 15.66
CA GLU A 652 12.81 9.65 16.70
C GLU A 652 12.53 8.89 18.00
N ALA A 653 11.27 8.81 18.42
CA ALA A 653 10.89 8.07 19.62
C ALA A 653 11.21 6.57 19.51
N ILE A 654 10.92 5.95 18.37
CA ILE A 654 11.24 4.54 18.10
C ILE A 654 12.76 4.34 18.11
N LEU A 655 13.50 5.24 17.47
CA LEU A 655 14.96 5.21 17.40
C LEU A 655 15.59 5.29 18.79
N THR A 656 15.18 6.26 19.61
CA THR A 656 15.70 6.47 20.97
C THR A 656 15.47 5.23 21.85
N LEU A 657 14.25 4.68 21.88
CA LEU A 657 13.97 3.50 22.69
C LEU A 657 14.69 2.24 22.16
N GLN A 658 14.93 2.15 20.86
CA GLN A 658 15.71 1.04 20.29
C GLN A 658 17.17 1.15 20.73
N GLN A 659 17.77 2.33 20.63
CA GLN A 659 19.14 2.59 21.09
C GLN A 659 19.30 2.35 22.59
N ALA A 660 18.27 2.64 23.39
CA ALA A 660 18.22 2.34 24.81
C ALA A 660 18.09 0.84 25.13
N GLY A 661 17.79 0.00 24.14
CA GLY A 661 17.58 -1.45 24.32
C GLY A 661 16.20 -1.83 24.87
N ILE A 662 15.24 -0.90 24.84
CA ILE A 662 13.90 -1.07 25.43
C ILE A 662 12.94 -1.74 24.44
N VAL A 663 12.98 -1.29 23.18
CA VAL A 663 12.16 -1.85 22.11
C VAL A 663 13.03 -2.44 21.01
N ASP A 664 12.49 -3.45 20.33
CA ASP A 664 13.08 -4.04 19.14
C ASP A 664 12.00 -4.51 18.17
N GLY A 665 12.43 -4.88 16.97
CA GLY A 665 11.60 -5.43 15.91
C GLY A 665 11.84 -6.93 15.70
N SER A 666 11.16 -7.46 14.69
CA SER A 666 11.36 -8.81 14.19
C SER A 666 11.56 -8.76 12.68
N SER A 667 12.52 -9.53 12.15
CA SER A 667 12.79 -9.61 10.71
C SER A 667 12.98 -8.24 10.03
N GLY A 668 13.65 -7.30 10.70
CA GLY A 668 13.92 -5.95 10.19
C GLY A 668 12.71 -5.01 10.21
N LYS A 669 11.61 -5.36 10.90
CA LYS A 669 10.39 -4.56 11.02
C LYS A 669 10.04 -4.26 12.47
N PHE A 670 9.61 -3.03 12.75
CA PHE A 670 9.17 -2.59 14.08
C PHE A 670 7.68 -2.89 14.36
N HIS A 671 6.86 -2.94 13.31
CA HIS A 671 5.41 -3.09 13.34
C HIS A 671 4.69 -1.95 14.10
N PRO A 672 4.78 -0.69 13.63
CA PRO A 672 4.36 0.50 14.39
C PRO A 672 2.88 0.52 14.79
N ILE A 673 1.99 0.01 13.93
CA ILE A 673 0.54 0.01 14.16
C ILE A 673 0.01 -1.23 14.89
N SER A 674 0.88 -2.21 15.20
CA SER A 674 0.46 -3.42 15.92
C SER A 674 0.11 -3.11 17.37
N ILE A 675 -0.89 -3.82 17.87
CA ILE A 675 -1.34 -3.74 19.26
C ILE A 675 -0.37 -4.49 20.19
N LEU A 676 -0.09 -3.91 21.35
CA LEU A 676 0.74 -4.54 22.38
C LEU A 676 -0.08 -5.44 23.29
N THR A 677 0.49 -6.59 23.66
CA THR A 677 -0.03 -7.38 24.78
C THR A 677 0.44 -6.79 26.12
N ARG A 678 -0.26 -7.12 27.20
CA ARG A 678 0.10 -6.70 28.56
C ARG A 678 1.48 -7.22 28.98
N ALA A 679 1.88 -8.40 28.53
CA ALA A 679 3.23 -8.95 28.74
C ALA A 679 4.32 -8.16 28.01
N GLN A 680 4.08 -7.78 26.75
CA GLN A 680 5.02 -6.95 25.98
C GLN A 680 5.17 -5.56 26.60
N MET A 681 4.05 -4.97 27.02
CA MET A 681 4.05 -3.70 27.74
C MET A 681 4.81 -3.83 29.08
N ALA A 682 4.60 -4.91 29.84
CA ALA A 682 5.31 -5.12 31.10
C ALA A 682 6.83 -5.10 30.89
N LYS A 683 7.32 -5.83 29.89
CA LYS A 683 8.74 -5.79 29.52
C LYS A 683 9.23 -4.37 29.20
N ILE A 684 8.48 -3.60 28.43
CA ILE A 684 8.85 -2.21 28.08
C ILE A 684 8.98 -1.34 29.33
N VAL A 685 8.00 -1.38 30.23
CA VAL A 685 8.01 -0.57 31.47
C VAL A 685 9.19 -0.98 32.36
N THR A 686 9.40 -2.29 32.58
CA THR A 686 10.51 -2.79 33.43
C THR A 686 11.87 -2.36 32.89
N LEU A 687 12.09 -2.46 31.57
CA LEU A 687 13.35 -2.06 30.94
C LEU A 687 13.55 -0.54 30.98
N ALA A 688 12.51 0.25 30.73
CA ALA A 688 12.59 1.71 30.77
C ALA A 688 12.94 2.23 32.17
N LEU A 689 12.43 1.59 33.22
CA LEU A 689 12.71 1.93 34.62
C LEU A 689 13.96 1.26 35.19
N LYS A 690 14.61 0.38 34.41
CA LYS A 690 15.79 -0.40 34.83
C LYS A 690 15.55 -1.20 36.12
N LEU A 691 14.36 -1.77 36.28
CA LEU A 691 14.02 -2.58 37.46
C LEU A 691 14.68 -3.97 37.41
N GLU A 692 15.07 -4.47 38.57
CA GLU A 692 15.60 -5.82 38.74
C GLU A 692 14.50 -6.88 38.48
N GLN A 693 14.88 -8.00 37.87
CA GLN A 693 13.96 -9.02 37.32
C GLN A 693 14.02 -10.32 38.13
N ASP A 694 14.17 -10.22 39.44
CA ASP A 694 14.30 -11.32 40.40
C ASP A 694 13.08 -11.48 41.33
N GLY A 695 12.08 -10.59 41.20
CA GLY A 695 10.83 -10.64 41.96
C GLY A 695 9.96 -11.88 41.69
N VAL A 696 9.01 -12.12 42.60
CA VAL A 696 8.02 -13.22 42.49
C VAL A 696 6.65 -12.65 42.15
N SER A 697 6.05 -13.09 41.04
CA SER A 697 4.72 -12.62 40.65
C SER A 697 3.65 -13.18 41.58
N THR A 698 2.75 -12.32 42.04
CA THR A 698 1.61 -12.70 42.90
C THR A 698 0.33 -12.99 42.11
N PHE A 699 0.36 -12.87 40.77
CA PHE A 699 -0.80 -13.08 39.90
C PHE A 699 -1.00 -14.56 39.55
N GLN A 700 -2.24 -15.03 39.68
CA GLN A 700 -2.60 -16.45 39.55
C GLN A 700 -2.47 -17.00 38.13
N ASP A 701 -2.52 -16.13 37.12
CA ASP A 701 -2.53 -16.46 35.70
C ASP A 701 -1.19 -16.21 35.00
N VAL A 702 -0.12 -15.98 35.76
CA VAL A 702 1.23 -15.78 35.23
C VAL A 702 2.13 -16.92 35.72
N PRO A 703 2.24 -18.05 34.98
CA PRO A 703 3.08 -19.16 35.39
C PRO A 703 4.57 -18.78 35.32
N THR A 704 5.40 -19.39 36.17
CA THR A 704 6.87 -19.17 36.20
C THR A 704 7.57 -19.50 34.88
N SER A 705 6.94 -20.33 34.05
CA SER A 705 7.39 -20.66 32.69
C SER A 705 7.03 -19.60 31.64
N HIS A 706 6.18 -18.62 31.96
CA HIS A 706 5.82 -17.57 31.02
C HIS A 706 7.01 -16.65 30.78
N TRP A 707 7.31 -16.32 29.52
CA TRP A 707 8.50 -15.53 29.16
C TRP A 707 8.54 -14.15 29.84
N SER A 708 7.37 -13.61 30.21
CA SER A 708 7.25 -12.31 30.86
C SER A 708 7.12 -12.36 32.39
N TYR A 709 7.24 -13.55 33.00
CA TYR A 709 7.04 -13.74 34.43
C TYR A 709 7.86 -12.75 35.27
N ALA A 710 9.17 -12.68 35.00
CA ALA A 710 10.09 -11.83 35.75
C ALA A 710 9.80 -10.31 35.57
N TYR A 711 9.40 -9.89 34.37
CA TYR A 711 9.02 -8.48 34.12
C TYR A 711 7.75 -8.10 34.90
N ILE A 712 6.73 -8.97 34.87
CA ILE A 712 5.46 -8.72 35.58
C ILE A 712 5.69 -8.72 37.09
N ALA A 713 6.53 -9.63 37.59
CA ALA A 713 6.88 -9.70 39.00
C ALA A 713 7.54 -8.40 39.49
N ALA A 714 8.53 -7.90 38.76
CA ALA A 714 9.22 -6.65 39.07
C ALA A 714 8.24 -5.45 39.15
N LEU A 715 7.28 -5.37 38.21
CA LEU A 715 6.28 -4.30 38.24
C LEU A 715 5.29 -4.43 39.40
N ALA A 716 4.95 -5.67 39.80
CA ALA A 716 4.04 -5.91 40.91
C ALA A 716 4.68 -5.54 42.25
N GLU A 717 5.96 -5.88 42.44
CA GLU A 717 6.74 -5.55 43.63
C GLU A 717 6.90 -4.04 43.82
N ASN A 718 6.98 -3.29 42.72
CA ASN A 718 7.03 -1.82 42.72
C ASN A 718 5.63 -1.16 42.68
N GLU A 719 4.55 -1.92 42.88
CA GLU A 719 3.16 -1.43 42.87
C GLU A 719 2.74 -0.69 41.57
N ILE A 720 3.43 -0.93 40.46
CA ILE A 720 3.13 -0.31 39.16
C ILE A 720 1.93 -1.01 38.52
N VAL A 721 1.82 -2.32 38.69
CA VAL A 721 0.70 -3.14 38.21
C VAL A 721 -0.04 -3.79 39.38
N LEU A 722 -1.36 -3.69 39.39
CA LEU A 722 -2.21 -4.16 40.49
C LEU A 722 -3.01 -5.43 40.13
N GLY A 723 -3.13 -5.74 38.84
CA GLY A 723 -4.00 -6.80 38.32
C GLY A 723 -5.49 -6.53 38.53
N ASP A 724 -6.31 -7.49 38.11
CA ASP A 724 -7.76 -7.51 38.29
C ASP A 724 -8.16 -8.83 38.93
N ASN A 725 -8.63 -8.79 40.18
CA ASN A 725 -9.00 -9.99 40.96
C ASN A 725 -7.89 -11.05 41.02
N GLY A 726 -6.64 -10.62 41.23
CA GLY A 726 -5.48 -11.49 41.30
C GLY A 726 -4.97 -12.01 39.95
N LYS A 727 -5.46 -11.47 38.83
CA LYS A 727 -5.04 -11.85 37.47
C LYS A 727 -4.36 -10.67 36.74
N PHE A 728 -3.28 -10.95 36.04
CA PHE A 728 -2.59 -9.98 35.19
C PHE A 728 -3.06 -10.00 33.74
N ARG A 729 -3.46 -11.16 33.20
CA ARG A 729 -3.83 -11.41 31.79
C ARG A 729 -2.71 -11.08 30.80
N PRO A 730 -1.56 -11.79 30.84
CA PRO A 730 -0.34 -11.40 30.11
C PRO A 730 -0.52 -11.34 28.57
N ASP A 731 -1.35 -12.21 28.00
CA ASP A 731 -1.51 -12.32 26.55
C ASP A 731 -2.61 -11.43 25.97
N GLU A 732 -3.40 -10.78 26.83
CA GLU A 732 -4.45 -9.88 26.39
C GLU A 732 -3.86 -8.54 25.88
N PRO A 733 -4.53 -7.87 24.92
CA PRO A 733 -4.21 -6.52 24.53
C PRO A 733 -4.25 -5.53 25.70
N VAL A 734 -3.42 -4.50 25.65
CA VAL A 734 -3.42 -3.40 26.64
C VAL A 734 -4.09 -2.16 26.08
N THR A 735 -4.96 -1.56 26.89
CA THR A 735 -5.66 -0.31 26.54
C THR A 735 -4.79 0.92 26.81
N ARG A 736 -5.18 2.05 26.21
CA ARG A 736 -4.52 3.34 26.42
C ARG A 736 -4.55 3.78 27.89
N ALA A 737 -5.68 3.62 28.58
CA ALA A 737 -5.80 3.99 29.99
C ALA A 737 -4.94 3.11 30.91
N GLU A 738 -4.79 1.82 30.60
CA GLU A 738 -3.96 0.93 31.40
C GLU A 738 -2.48 1.29 31.33
N ILE A 739 -1.96 1.62 30.15
CA ILE A 739 -0.57 2.13 30.02
C ILE A 739 -0.39 3.44 30.78
N VAL A 740 -1.36 4.35 30.68
CA VAL A 740 -1.30 5.63 31.42
C VAL A 740 -1.27 5.41 32.92
N ALA A 741 -2.07 4.48 33.45
CA ALA A 741 -2.06 4.19 34.87
C ALA A 741 -0.70 3.62 35.34
N MET A 742 -0.08 2.75 34.53
CA MET A 742 1.24 2.21 34.84
C MET A 742 2.33 3.28 34.76
N LEU A 743 2.30 4.12 33.73
CA LEU A 743 3.25 5.22 33.56
C LEU A 743 3.09 6.27 34.67
N TYR A 744 1.86 6.59 35.06
CA TYR A 744 1.57 7.50 36.16
C TYR A 744 2.12 6.97 37.49
N ARG A 745 1.92 5.68 37.79
CA ARG A 745 2.49 5.07 39.00
C ARG A 745 4.02 5.05 38.94
N ALA A 746 4.59 4.68 37.79
CA ALA A 746 6.03 4.68 37.57
C ALA A 746 6.68 6.05 37.83
N LEU A 747 6.06 7.14 37.36
CA LEU A 747 6.54 8.50 37.57
C LEU A 747 6.36 9.00 39.01
N ASN A 748 5.54 8.32 39.82
CA ASN A 748 5.27 8.67 41.21
C ASN A 748 5.80 7.63 42.21
N LEU A 749 6.70 6.75 41.77
CA LEU A 749 7.46 5.87 42.67
C LEU A 749 8.25 6.75 43.65
N LYS A 750 8.06 6.54 44.96
CA LYS A 750 8.72 7.28 46.02
C LYS A 750 10.10 6.75 46.35
#